data_AF-A0A1E5L901-F1
#
_entry.id   AF-A0A1E5L901-F1
#
_cell.length_a   1.000
_cell.length_b   1.000
_cell.length_c   1.000
_cell.angle_alpha   90.00
_cell.angle_beta   90.00
_cell.angle_gamma   90.00
#
_symmetry.space_group_name_H-M   'P 1'
#
loop_
_entity.id
_entity.type
_entity.pdbx_description
1 polymer ?
#
loop_
_entity_poly.entity_id
_entity_poly.type
_entity_poly.pdbx_seq_one_letter_code
_entity_poly.pdbx_strand_id
1 'polypeptide(L)'
;MIKKGAISMLAATIVFSGMPNVQAMTLSISEPVVTREIPNTIFAPENAMSAEEALIRVKRLVSIPQEMDAMRSNYYEDLNRKIWSFSWTSSKQYIGELSVQIDVVSGDIINYYIYSEKYPAATSQSYLPKISWEQGRTVASDVIRRFTNKQSHEYVLANKEQFVLQKGAKSHYYTFEQVINGVPVKGQTIGISINADTGELMNYHSQWIPNFPKEEKAMVSKDEALETFKKANGMELAYLLRPYDAMRKEVPRVQLVYRPVKVHEFAVDATTGEMFQQNQYYGYESPQMTKEATRDSRLEDFEKVELEKLANLISQDQALQIAQKITSIPDSLKLTYISMQQNWEFPENRHWDMRWEKNEQDGERHYYESVEIAIHAKTGKLVRYGKYNNQMETEKVDEKDFKVQSEQQAIEIAKAYIALHYPEYLDSLQLRTDAYNKILDAQGKPNNYNLHFQRMVNGIPFDSNYIMVNVQAATGEVQHFNCSWYDIDFPKVENVITKENALNQFLSDNTFELNYNKYYDYKFQTPQSKLVYSFTQLDNMIYDAHTGKALDYQGKEKLDTKKEFKDLTNHWVENDVEFLQKYGLIFVDEDEFKPSQAITQGEFIKMLLKIERPYLAQFSVRDVELYAAERSFILPVQTRQWDDKTTISREDMAQILVQFLNYHEVAALDIFTSNFKDDASIAKDRQGAVAILHGMKIMSGADGMFMPKKLTTRAEAAATIVKLLKR
;
A
#
# COMPACT_ATOMS: atom_id res chain seq x y z
N MET A 1 -19.94 -54.43 0.34
CA MET A 1 -20.98 -55.12 1.12
C MET A 1 -21.15 -54.34 2.43
N ILE A 2 -22.34 -53.81 2.76
CA ILE A 2 -23.34 -54.43 3.69
C ILE A 2 -22.77 -54.57 5.11
N LYS A 3 -23.38 -54.07 6.21
CA LYS A 3 -24.50 -53.12 6.47
C LYS A 3 -24.62 -52.98 8.02
N LYS A 4 -25.19 -51.87 8.51
CA LYS A 4 -26.07 -51.74 9.71
C LYS A 4 -25.60 -52.21 11.10
N GLY A 5 -26.04 -51.48 12.13
CA GLY A 5 -26.34 -52.03 13.47
C GLY A 5 -26.64 -50.95 14.50
N ALA A 6 -27.92 -50.70 14.83
CA ALA A 6 -28.34 -49.68 15.81
C ALA A 6 -29.24 -50.27 16.91
N ILE A 7 -29.18 -49.69 18.12
CA ILE A 7 -30.04 -49.92 19.30
C ILE A 7 -30.14 -48.55 20.03
N SER A 8 -31.25 -47.92 20.46
CA SER A 8 -32.71 -48.17 20.47
C SER A 8 -33.33 -48.44 21.86
N MET A 9 -34.51 -47.83 22.11
CA MET A 9 -35.36 -47.88 23.32
C MET A 9 -34.81 -47.15 24.57
N LEU A 10 -35.63 -46.61 25.49
CA LEU A 10 -37.05 -46.88 25.80
C LEU A 10 -37.93 -45.62 25.91
N ALA A 11 -39.25 -45.82 25.85
CA ALA A 11 -40.29 -44.84 26.19
C ALA A 11 -41.25 -45.42 27.24
N ALA A 12 -42.02 -44.57 27.93
CA ALA A 12 -43.16 -44.98 28.75
C ALA A 12 -44.28 -43.92 28.71
N THR A 13 -45.52 -44.35 28.47
CA THR A 13 -46.69 -43.49 28.22
C THR A 13 -47.95 -44.11 28.83
N ILE A 14 -48.74 -43.34 29.59
CA ILE A 14 -50.07 -43.70 30.14
C ILE A 14 -50.89 -42.38 30.29
N VAL A 15 -52.19 -42.25 29.97
CA VAL A 15 -53.20 -43.04 29.22
C VAL A 15 -54.31 -42.10 28.68
N PHE A 16 -55.07 -42.56 27.68
CA PHE A 16 -56.21 -41.89 27.00
C PHE A 16 -57.58 -42.05 27.68
N SER A 17 -58.49 -41.10 27.43
CA SER A 17 -59.94 -41.31 27.17
C SER A 17 -60.55 -40.03 26.55
N GLY A 18 -61.46 -40.04 25.56
CA GLY A 18 -62.05 -41.12 24.75
C GLY A 18 -62.67 -40.58 23.42
N MET A 19 -63.09 -41.50 22.56
CA MET A 19 -63.70 -41.31 21.22
C MET A 19 -65.17 -40.77 21.29
N PRO A 20 -65.86 -40.29 20.19
CA PRO A 20 -65.84 -40.86 18.83
C PRO A 20 -66.03 -39.95 17.58
N ASN A 21 -66.06 -40.61 16.42
CA ASN A 21 -66.27 -40.13 15.03
C ASN A 21 -67.41 -39.11 14.81
N VAL A 22 -67.28 -38.28 13.75
CA VAL A 22 -68.14 -38.26 12.53
C VAL A 22 -67.53 -37.32 11.46
N GLN A 23 -67.98 -37.45 10.21
CA GLN A 23 -67.38 -36.91 8.98
C GLN A 23 -67.53 -35.39 8.75
N ALA A 24 -66.52 -34.83 8.08
CA ALA A 24 -66.56 -33.75 7.08
C ALA A 24 -67.50 -32.53 7.27
N MET A 25 -66.91 -31.39 7.63
CA MET A 25 -67.32 -30.08 7.13
C MET A 25 -66.09 -29.27 6.71
N THR A 26 -66.16 -28.67 5.52
CA THR A 26 -65.20 -27.65 5.07
C THR A 26 -65.38 -26.36 5.87
N LEU A 27 -64.33 -25.91 6.54
CA LEU A 27 -64.29 -24.60 7.19
C LEU A 27 -62.99 -23.88 6.83
N SER A 28 -63.15 -22.73 6.16
CA SER A 28 -62.11 -21.72 6.02
C SER A 28 -61.76 -21.19 7.40
N ILE A 29 -60.50 -21.27 7.80
CA ILE A 29 -59.98 -20.58 8.98
C ILE A 29 -58.75 -19.78 8.55
N SER A 30 -58.93 -18.47 8.51
CA SER A 30 -57.85 -17.50 8.37
C SER A 30 -57.13 -17.36 9.71
N GLU A 31 -55.86 -17.74 9.79
CA GLU A 31 -54.97 -17.30 10.86
C GLU A 31 -54.14 -16.10 10.38
N PRO A 32 -54.03 -15.02 11.16
CA PRO A 32 -53.30 -13.83 10.75
C PRO A 32 -51.79 -14.07 10.77
N VAL A 33 -51.12 -13.72 9.67
CA VAL A 33 -49.66 -13.54 9.68
C VAL A 33 -49.36 -12.40 10.65
N VAL A 34 -48.67 -12.70 11.75
CA VAL A 34 -48.21 -11.69 12.70
C VAL A 34 -47.11 -10.86 12.04
N THR A 35 -47.51 -9.76 11.40
CA THR A 35 -46.60 -8.67 11.04
C THR A 35 -46.04 -8.09 12.32
N ARG A 36 -44.80 -8.48 12.64
CA ARG A 36 -44.07 -7.91 13.76
C ARG A 36 -43.67 -6.48 13.39
N GLU A 37 -44.47 -5.51 13.81
CA GLU A 37 -44.12 -4.09 13.69
C GLU A 37 -42.76 -3.85 14.37
N ILE A 38 -41.83 -3.26 13.63
CA ILE A 38 -40.53 -2.87 14.16
C ILE A 38 -40.75 -1.58 14.95
N PRO A 39 -40.28 -1.46 16.21
CA PRO A 39 -40.52 -0.26 17.02
C PRO A 39 -39.87 1.00 16.44
N ASN A 40 -40.64 1.80 15.70
CA ASN A 40 -40.29 3.18 15.36
C ASN A 40 -40.37 4.05 16.62
N THR A 41 -39.36 4.02 17.49
CA THR A 41 -39.08 5.07 18.50
C THR A 41 -37.77 4.83 19.25
N ILE A 42 -36.64 5.19 18.64
CA ILE A 42 -35.40 5.52 19.37
C ILE A 42 -34.86 6.84 18.80
N PHE A 43 -35.01 7.92 19.56
CA PHE A 43 -34.40 9.25 19.41
C PHE A 43 -33.82 9.65 18.04
N ALA A 44 -34.71 9.82 17.05
CA ALA A 44 -34.43 10.62 15.88
C ALA A 44 -34.45 12.12 16.27
N PRO A 45 -33.41 12.93 15.99
CA PRO A 45 -33.55 14.39 16.02
C PRO A 45 -34.58 14.85 14.97
N GLU A 46 -35.11 16.07 15.08
CA GLU A 46 -36.27 16.58 14.32
C GLU A 46 -36.17 16.52 12.77
N ASN A 47 -35.00 16.19 12.20
CA ASN A 47 -34.75 16.05 10.76
C ASN A 47 -34.10 14.71 10.34
N ALA A 48 -34.19 13.65 11.16
CA ALA A 48 -33.58 12.34 10.86
C ALA A 48 -34.54 11.36 10.16
N MET A 49 -34.10 10.76 9.05
CA MET A 49 -34.86 9.73 8.32
C MET A 49 -35.04 8.44 9.13
N SER A 50 -36.24 7.88 9.07
CA SER A 50 -36.51 6.50 9.50
C SER A 50 -35.78 5.46 8.64
N ALA A 51 -35.66 4.23 9.15
CA ALA A 51 -35.07 3.13 8.40
C ALA A 51 -35.84 2.82 7.09
N GLU A 52 -37.16 3.04 7.08
CA GLU A 52 -38.00 2.82 5.90
C GLU A 52 -37.74 3.90 4.82
N GLU A 53 -37.71 5.18 5.20
CA GLU A 53 -37.40 6.28 4.27
C GLU A 53 -35.98 6.15 3.69
N ALA A 54 -35.01 5.80 4.55
CA ALA A 54 -33.64 5.52 4.15
C ALA A 54 -33.56 4.34 3.17
N LEU A 55 -34.28 3.24 3.42
CA LEU A 55 -34.33 2.07 2.54
C LEU A 55 -35.00 2.38 1.19
N ILE A 56 -36.10 3.14 1.19
CA ILE A 56 -36.78 3.62 -0.02
C ILE A 56 -35.87 4.56 -0.82
N ARG A 57 -35.06 5.39 -0.14
CA ARG A 57 -34.05 6.23 -0.78
C ARG A 57 -32.93 5.39 -1.40
N VAL A 58 -32.34 4.45 -0.67
CA VAL A 58 -31.31 3.53 -1.20
C VAL A 58 -31.81 2.79 -2.44
N LYS A 59 -33.01 2.21 -2.41
CA LYS A 59 -33.63 1.51 -3.55
C LYS A 59 -33.89 2.38 -4.79
N ARG A 60 -33.93 3.71 -4.66
CA ARG A 60 -34.01 4.65 -5.80
C ARG A 60 -32.64 5.02 -6.38
N LEU A 61 -31.59 4.94 -5.57
CA LEU A 61 -30.22 5.33 -5.96
C LEU A 61 -29.38 4.15 -6.46
N VAL A 62 -29.66 2.95 -5.94
CA VAL A 62 -28.89 1.73 -6.11
C VAL A 62 -29.73 0.60 -6.70
N SER A 63 -29.21 -0.06 -7.74
CA SER A 63 -29.75 -1.32 -8.25
C SER A 63 -29.29 -2.50 -7.39
N ILE A 64 -30.24 -3.27 -6.86
CA ILE A 64 -29.97 -4.49 -6.08
C ILE A 64 -30.07 -5.70 -7.02
N PRO A 65 -29.05 -6.59 -7.10
CA PRO A 65 -29.13 -7.80 -7.90
C PRO A 65 -30.28 -8.71 -7.47
N GLN A 66 -31.02 -9.28 -8.43
CA GLN A 66 -32.21 -10.09 -8.14
C GLN A 66 -31.92 -11.36 -7.33
N GLU A 67 -30.68 -11.87 -7.37
CA GLU A 67 -30.29 -13.05 -6.60
C GLU A 67 -29.95 -12.75 -5.13
N MET A 68 -29.85 -11.47 -4.74
CA MET A 68 -29.60 -11.03 -3.36
C MET A 68 -30.92 -10.73 -2.64
N ASP A 69 -31.65 -11.80 -2.31
CA ASP A 69 -33.02 -11.78 -1.75
C ASP A 69 -33.10 -11.75 -0.21
N ALA A 70 -31.97 -11.92 0.50
CA ALA A 70 -31.90 -11.80 1.95
C ALA A 70 -31.29 -10.46 2.37
N MET A 71 -31.93 -9.73 3.31
CA MET A 71 -31.51 -8.39 3.74
C MET A 71 -31.28 -8.33 5.26
N ARG A 72 -30.23 -7.62 5.68
CA ARG A 72 -29.99 -7.16 7.05
C ARG A 72 -29.86 -5.64 7.11
N SER A 73 -30.13 -5.03 8.26
CA SER A 73 -29.88 -3.61 8.52
C SER A 73 -29.21 -3.39 9.87
N ASN A 74 -28.53 -2.25 10.02
CA ASN A 74 -27.97 -1.79 11.28
C ASN A 74 -28.00 -0.25 11.36
N TYR A 75 -27.95 0.30 12.57
CA TYR A 75 -27.81 1.72 12.84
C TYR A 75 -26.46 1.99 13.51
N TYR A 76 -25.77 3.04 13.07
CA TYR A 76 -24.54 3.52 13.70
C TYR A 76 -24.69 5.00 14.06
N GLU A 77 -24.20 5.37 15.23
CA GLU A 77 -24.13 6.76 15.68
C GLU A 77 -22.79 6.99 16.38
N ASP A 78 -22.08 8.01 15.92
CA ASP A 78 -20.93 8.59 16.62
C ASP A 78 -21.15 10.10 16.82
N LEU A 79 -20.16 10.81 17.38
CA LEU A 79 -20.24 12.25 17.64
C LEU A 79 -20.42 13.11 16.37
N ASN A 80 -20.19 12.53 15.19
CA ASN A 80 -20.09 13.24 13.91
C ASN A 80 -21.19 12.83 12.92
N ARG A 81 -21.69 11.59 12.95
CA ARG A 81 -22.67 11.05 11.99
C ARG A 81 -23.66 10.08 12.61
N LYS A 82 -24.86 10.07 12.03
CA LYS A 82 -25.92 9.07 12.23
C LYS A 82 -26.12 8.35 10.89
N ILE A 83 -26.04 7.03 10.88
CA ILE A 83 -25.93 6.23 9.64
C ILE A 83 -26.88 5.03 9.70
N TRP A 84 -27.72 4.88 8.66
CA TRP A 84 -28.37 3.61 8.37
C TRP A 84 -27.49 2.76 7.45
N SER A 85 -27.30 1.49 7.80
CA SER A 85 -26.60 0.51 6.98
C SER A 85 -27.56 -0.60 6.57
N PHE A 86 -27.48 -1.02 5.32
CA PHE A 86 -28.24 -2.12 4.74
C PHE A 86 -27.30 -3.06 3.99
N SER A 87 -27.45 -4.36 4.17
CA SER A 87 -26.73 -5.35 3.36
C SER A 87 -27.68 -6.37 2.76
N TRP A 88 -27.38 -6.80 1.54
CA TRP A 88 -28.09 -7.83 0.80
C TRP A 88 -27.16 -8.98 0.44
N THR A 89 -27.64 -10.20 0.63
CA THR A 89 -26.99 -11.47 0.29
C THR A 89 -28.03 -12.41 -0.31
N SER A 90 -27.63 -13.59 -0.81
CA SER A 90 -28.59 -14.58 -1.29
C SER A 90 -28.98 -15.57 -0.19
N SER A 91 -30.28 -15.87 -0.10
CA SER A 91 -30.89 -16.81 0.85
C SER A 91 -30.53 -18.28 0.58
N LYS A 92 -30.07 -18.60 -0.63
CA LYS A 92 -29.88 -19.99 -1.10
C LYS A 92 -28.44 -20.49 -0.94
N GLN A 93 -27.48 -19.67 -1.31
CA GLN A 93 -26.04 -19.95 -1.22
C GLN A 93 -25.28 -18.62 -1.24
N TYR A 94 -24.13 -18.53 -0.58
CA TYR A 94 -23.33 -17.31 -0.67
C TYR A 94 -22.84 -17.10 -2.11
N ILE A 95 -23.05 -15.89 -2.65
CA ILE A 95 -22.61 -15.47 -4.00
C ILE A 95 -21.95 -14.07 -3.95
N GLY A 96 -21.61 -13.61 -2.75
CA GLY A 96 -21.21 -12.24 -2.43
C GLY A 96 -22.23 -11.44 -1.62
N GLU A 97 -21.97 -10.14 -1.49
CA GLU A 97 -22.73 -9.19 -0.67
C GLU A 97 -22.77 -7.81 -1.35
N LEU A 98 -23.93 -7.14 -1.29
CA LEU A 98 -24.07 -5.71 -1.51
C LEU A 98 -24.29 -5.02 -0.16
N SER A 99 -23.47 -4.03 0.19
CA SER A 99 -23.58 -3.25 1.43
C SER A 99 -23.65 -1.76 1.11
N VAL A 100 -24.61 -1.05 1.71
CA VAL A 100 -24.85 0.38 1.50
C VAL A 100 -25.07 1.09 2.83
N GLN A 101 -24.43 2.24 3.02
CA GLN A 101 -24.59 3.11 4.18
C GLN A 101 -25.04 4.49 3.72
N ILE A 102 -26.01 5.07 4.43
CA ILE A 102 -26.63 6.36 4.10
C ILE A 102 -26.67 7.26 5.34
N ASP A 103 -26.30 8.53 5.16
CA ASP A 103 -26.42 9.55 6.20
C ASP A 103 -27.90 9.79 6.53
N VAL A 104 -28.23 9.81 7.81
CA VAL A 104 -29.62 9.90 8.29
C VAL A 104 -30.20 11.30 8.15
N VAL A 105 -29.37 12.35 8.04
CA VAL A 105 -29.80 13.75 7.96
C VAL A 105 -29.74 14.28 6.52
N SER A 106 -28.63 14.09 5.80
CA SER A 106 -28.53 14.54 4.40
C SER A 106 -29.14 13.57 3.40
N GLY A 107 -29.18 12.28 3.75
CA GLY A 107 -29.54 11.20 2.83
C GLY A 107 -28.47 10.91 1.78
N ASP A 108 -27.23 11.37 1.98
CA ASP A 108 -26.13 11.03 1.08
C ASP A 108 -25.68 9.59 1.32
N ILE A 109 -25.35 8.87 0.25
CA ILE A 109 -24.66 7.58 0.40
C ILE A 109 -23.25 7.87 0.92
N ILE A 110 -22.92 7.28 2.07
CA ILE A 110 -21.59 7.39 2.69
C ILE A 110 -20.69 6.27 2.18
N ASN A 111 -21.20 5.04 2.11
CA ASN A 111 -20.45 3.87 1.65
C ASN A 111 -21.34 2.99 0.77
N TYR A 112 -20.76 2.44 -0.29
CA TYR A 112 -21.34 1.41 -1.13
C TYR A 112 -20.23 0.40 -1.45
N TYR A 113 -20.55 -0.88 -1.32
CA TYR A 113 -19.65 -1.97 -1.65
C TYR A 113 -20.46 -3.10 -2.26
N ILE A 114 -20.04 -3.59 -3.43
CA ILE A 114 -20.55 -4.84 -3.98
C ILE A 114 -19.40 -5.81 -4.25
N TYR A 115 -19.54 -7.01 -3.72
CA TYR A 115 -18.73 -8.16 -4.07
C TYR A 115 -19.65 -9.24 -4.63
N SER A 116 -19.25 -9.89 -5.72
CA SER A 116 -19.95 -11.06 -6.22
C SER A 116 -19.01 -12.04 -6.90
N GLU A 117 -19.23 -13.33 -6.61
CA GLU A 117 -18.54 -14.45 -7.27
C GLU A 117 -18.84 -14.55 -8.77
N LYS A 118 -19.87 -13.82 -9.25
CA LYS A 118 -20.17 -13.63 -10.68
C LYS A 118 -19.05 -12.89 -11.45
N TYR A 119 -18.10 -12.25 -10.76
CA TYR A 119 -16.93 -11.60 -11.37
C TYR A 119 -15.63 -12.40 -11.10
N PRO A 120 -15.51 -13.66 -11.56
CA PRO A 120 -14.32 -14.45 -11.29
C PRO A 120 -13.11 -13.85 -12.02
N ALA A 121 -12.06 -13.51 -11.27
CA ALA A 121 -10.77 -13.10 -11.82
C ALA A 121 -10.13 -14.18 -12.72
N ALA A 122 -10.64 -15.40 -12.71
CA ALA A 122 -10.12 -16.53 -13.47
C ALA A 122 -10.55 -16.57 -14.97
N THR A 123 -11.58 -15.83 -15.40
CA THR A 123 -12.11 -15.95 -16.79
C THR A 123 -11.73 -14.80 -17.72
N SER A 124 -11.39 -13.61 -17.22
CA SER A 124 -10.97 -12.48 -18.07
C SER A 124 -9.49 -12.63 -18.47
N GLN A 125 -9.23 -13.20 -19.65
CA GLN A 125 -7.88 -13.34 -20.21
C GLN A 125 -7.28 -12.03 -20.77
N SER A 126 -8.09 -10.98 -20.91
CA SER A 126 -7.62 -9.66 -21.38
C SER A 126 -6.80 -8.96 -20.31
N TYR A 127 -5.61 -8.50 -20.70
CA TYR A 127 -4.77 -7.60 -19.91
C TYR A 127 -5.29 -6.16 -19.88
N LEU A 128 -6.04 -5.75 -20.91
CA LEU A 128 -6.53 -4.39 -21.11
C LEU A 128 -7.97 -4.23 -20.62
N PRO A 129 -8.33 -3.07 -20.03
CA PRO A 129 -9.71 -2.75 -19.70
C PRO A 129 -10.55 -2.55 -20.97
N LYS A 130 -11.83 -2.95 -20.93
CA LYS A 130 -12.78 -2.76 -22.04
C LYS A 130 -13.35 -1.35 -22.12
N ILE A 131 -13.49 -0.68 -20.97
CA ILE A 131 -13.84 0.75 -20.92
C ILE A 131 -12.60 1.60 -20.64
N SER A 132 -12.51 2.77 -21.26
CA SER A 132 -11.41 3.72 -21.00
C SER A 132 -11.56 4.40 -19.64
N TRP A 133 -10.48 5.03 -19.19
CA TRP A 133 -10.49 5.89 -17.99
C TRP A 133 -11.55 7.00 -18.10
N GLU A 134 -11.62 7.74 -19.20
CA GLU A 134 -12.62 8.81 -19.35
C GLU A 134 -14.08 8.28 -19.42
N GLN A 135 -14.29 7.06 -19.92
CA GLN A 135 -15.60 6.40 -19.82
C GLN A 135 -15.94 6.06 -18.37
N GLY A 136 -15.02 5.46 -17.62
CA GLY A 136 -15.23 5.16 -16.20
C GLY A 136 -15.37 6.41 -15.33
N ARG A 137 -14.65 7.49 -15.66
CA ARG A 137 -14.74 8.81 -15.00
C ARG A 137 -16.12 9.43 -15.17
N THR A 138 -16.69 9.32 -16.37
CA THR A 138 -18.08 9.73 -16.65
C THR A 138 -19.05 8.98 -15.73
N VAL A 139 -18.92 7.64 -15.63
CA VAL A 139 -19.74 6.82 -14.71
C VAL A 139 -19.54 7.22 -13.25
N ALA A 140 -18.30 7.44 -12.80
CA ALA A 140 -17.99 7.84 -11.43
C ALA A 140 -18.60 9.21 -11.08
N SER A 141 -18.58 10.15 -12.02
CA SER A 141 -19.19 11.48 -11.85
C SER A 141 -20.72 11.41 -11.75
N ASP A 142 -21.35 10.50 -12.52
CA ASP A 142 -22.79 10.20 -12.40
C ASP A 142 -23.15 9.43 -11.12
N VAL A 143 -22.23 8.65 -10.55
CA VAL A 143 -22.39 8.06 -9.21
C VAL A 143 -22.40 9.17 -8.15
N ILE A 144 -21.43 10.10 -8.16
CA ILE A 144 -21.38 11.22 -7.20
C ILE A 144 -22.68 12.03 -7.24
N ARG A 145 -23.10 12.44 -8.44
CA ARG A 145 -24.33 13.23 -8.66
C ARG A 145 -25.57 12.54 -8.08
N ARG A 146 -25.68 11.22 -8.25
CA ARG A 146 -26.79 10.43 -7.66
C ARG A 146 -26.69 10.27 -6.15
N PHE A 147 -25.48 10.03 -5.63
CA PHE A 147 -25.26 9.63 -4.24
C PHE A 147 -25.20 10.80 -3.26
N THR A 148 -24.81 11.99 -3.71
CA THR A 148 -24.68 13.20 -2.88
C THR A 148 -25.70 14.29 -3.19
N ASN A 149 -26.45 14.15 -4.28
CA ASN A 149 -27.34 15.19 -4.84
C ASN A 149 -26.66 16.57 -5.08
N LYS A 150 -25.33 16.60 -5.07
CA LYS A 150 -24.48 17.77 -5.32
C LYS A 150 -24.08 17.86 -6.79
N GLN A 151 -23.67 19.05 -7.21
CA GLN A 151 -23.26 19.31 -8.59
C GLN A 151 -21.81 18.85 -8.84
N SER A 152 -21.49 18.50 -10.08
CA SER A 152 -20.16 18.02 -10.45
C SER A 152 -19.04 19.03 -10.24
N HIS A 153 -19.33 20.34 -10.25
CA HIS A 153 -18.36 21.40 -9.99
C HIS A 153 -17.98 21.55 -8.50
N GLU A 154 -18.69 20.89 -7.59
CA GLU A 154 -18.32 20.79 -6.17
C GLU A 154 -17.20 19.76 -5.94
N TYR A 155 -16.68 19.14 -7.00
CA TYR A 155 -15.66 18.10 -6.93
C TYR A 155 -14.61 18.22 -8.05
N VAL A 156 -13.35 17.93 -7.72
CA VAL A 156 -12.25 17.78 -8.70
C VAL A 156 -11.64 16.39 -8.59
N LEU A 157 -11.24 15.82 -9.73
CA LEU A 157 -10.52 14.56 -9.76
C LEU A 157 -9.08 14.80 -9.28
N ALA A 158 -8.71 14.17 -8.16
CA ALA A 158 -7.45 14.38 -7.46
C ALA A 158 -6.32 13.44 -7.92
N ASN A 159 -6.66 12.25 -8.45
CA ASN A 159 -5.69 11.29 -8.96
C ASN A 159 -5.59 11.27 -10.49
N LYS A 160 -4.37 10.99 -10.99
CA LYS A 160 -4.05 10.84 -12.41
C LYS A 160 -4.61 9.52 -12.98
N GLU A 161 -4.74 9.46 -14.30
CA GLU A 161 -5.12 8.24 -15.04
C GLU A 161 -4.19 7.05 -14.71
N GLN A 162 -4.79 5.89 -14.45
CA GLN A 162 -4.08 4.67 -14.07
C GLN A 162 -4.13 3.62 -15.17
N PHE A 163 -2.95 3.26 -15.70
CA PHE A 163 -2.80 2.26 -16.77
C PHE A 163 -2.44 0.88 -16.19
N VAL A 164 -3.44 0.16 -15.69
CA VAL A 164 -3.25 -1.18 -15.11
C VAL A 164 -3.25 -2.25 -16.20
N LEU A 165 -2.13 -2.93 -16.39
CA LEU A 165 -2.09 -4.25 -17.04
C LEU A 165 -2.39 -5.32 -15.99
N GLN A 166 -3.50 -6.04 -16.11
CA GLN A 166 -3.82 -7.12 -15.16
C GLN A 166 -4.74 -8.17 -15.80
N LYS A 167 -4.42 -9.45 -15.60
CA LYS A 167 -5.33 -10.56 -15.89
C LYS A 167 -6.42 -10.66 -14.81
N GLY A 168 -7.65 -10.95 -15.22
CA GLY A 168 -8.78 -11.07 -14.31
C GLY A 168 -9.50 -9.75 -14.06
N ALA A 169 -9.99 -9.59 -12.82
CA ALA A 169 -10.77 -8.42 -12.41
C ALA A 169 -9.90 -7.16 -12.44
N LYS A 170 -10.34 -6.16 -13.21
CA LYS A 170 -9.71 -4.85 -13.38
C LYS A 170 -10.69 -3.78 -12.91
N SER A 171 -10.18 -2.72 -12.30
CA SER A 171 -11.00 -1.57 -11.91
C SER A 171 -10.27 -0.26 -12.12
N HIS A 172 -11.00 0.75 -12.61
CA HIS A 172 -10.55 2.13 -12.58
C HIS A 172 -10.90 2.73 -11.23
N TYR A 173 -9.90 3.25 -10.51
CA TYR A 173 -10.10 3.90 -9.21
C TYR A 173 -9.97 5.42 -9.34
N TYR A 174 -10.98 6.14 -8.89
CA TYR A 174 -11.06 7.60 -8.91
C TYR A 174 -11.11 8.12 -7.48
N THR A 175 -10.34 9.17 -7.18
CA THR A 175 -10.45 9.95 -5.95
C THR A 175 -10.88 11.35 -6.33
N PHE A 176 -12.03 11.78 -5.85
CA PHE A 176 -12.51 13.15 -6.01
C PHE A 176 -12.33 13.90 -4.69
N GLU A 177 -11.78 15.11 -4.74
CA GLU A 177 -11.73 16.04 -3.61
C GLU A 177 -12.88 17.02 -3.71
N GLN A 178 -13.50 17.38 -2.58
CA GLN A 178 -14.51 18.44 -2.55
C GLN A 178 -13.85 19.80 -2.82
N VAL A 179 -14.55 20.65 -3.57
CA VAL A 179 -14.19 22.04 -3.83
C VAL A 179 -15.13 22.98 -3.08
N ILE A 180 -14.57 23.93 -2.34
CA ILE A 180 -15.31 25.01 -1.68
C ILE A 180 -14.71 26.34 -2.15
N ASN A 181 -15.54 27.21 -2.74
CA ASN A 181 -15.13 28.50 -3.31
C ASN A 181 -13.96 28.41 -4.32
N GLY A 182 -13.89 27.32 -5.08
CA GLY A 182 -12.81 27.05 -6.04
C GLY A 182 -11.53 26.45 -5.44
N VAL A 183 -11.49 26.21 -4.13
CA VAL A 183 -10.34 25.64 -3.41
C VAL A 183 -10.62 24.17 -3.04
N PRO A 184 -9.73 23.21 -3.35
CA PRO A 184 -9.89 21.82 -2.96
C PRO A 184 -9.66 21.61 -1.46
N VAL A 185 -10.39 20.66 -0.88
CA VAL A 185 -10.32 20.31 0.55
C VAL A 185 -9.67 18.93 0.73
N LYS A 186 -8.42 18.91 1.17
CA LYS A 186 -7.66 17.68 1.39
C LYS A 186 -8.25 16.90 2.58
N GLY A 187 -8.49 15.61 2.36
CA GLY A 187 -9.16 14.75 3.33
C GLY A 187 -10.69 14.84 3.36
N GLN A 188 -11.32 15.67 2.50
CA GLN A 188 -12.74 15.53 2.15
C GLN A 188 -12.85 14.93 0.74
N THR A 189 -12.85 13.59 0.70
CA THR A 189 -12.73 12.82 -0.54
C THR A 189 -13.88 11.86 -0.76
N ILE A 190 -14.15 11.59 -2.04
CA ILE A 190 -14.95 10.46 -2.49
C ILE A 190 -14.04 9.53 -3.28
N GLY A 191 -13.79 8.33 -2.76
CA GLY A 191 -13.13 7.25 -3.51
C GLY A 191 -14.16 6.38 -4.22
N ILE A 192 -13.95 6.09 -5.51
CA ILE A 192 -14.86 5.32 -6.36
C ILE A 192 -14.07 4.29 -7.17
N SER A 193 -14.49 3.03 -7.14
CA SER A 193 -13.97 1.97 -8.00
C SER A 193 -15.03 1.51 -8.99
N ILE A 194 -14.72 1.61 -10.28
CA ILE A 194 -15.57 1.16 -11.40
C ILE A 194 -14.91 -0.07 -12.04
N ASN A 195 -15.67 -1.14 -12.26
CA ASN A 195 -15.21 -2.32 -12.99
C ASN A 195 -14.79 -1.93 -14.41
N ALA A 196 -13.54 -2.16 -14.77
CA ALA A 196 -12.96 -1.68 -16.02
C ALA A 196 -13.31 -2.57 -17.24
N ASP A 197 -13.96 -3.72 -17.02
CA ASP A 197 -14.48 -4.60 -18.08
C ASP A 197 -16.00 -4.42 -18.28
N THR A 198 -16.78 -3.98 -17.28
CA THR A 198 -18.26 -3.85 -17.37
C THR A 198 -18.80 -2.43 -17.19
N GLY A 199 -18.04 -1.52 -16.57
CA GLY A 199 -18.50 -0.18 -16.21
C GLY A 199 -19.37 -0.12 -14.95
N GLU A 200 -19.52 -1.22 -14.21
CA GLU A 200 -20.34 -1.28 -13.00
C GLU A 200 -19.61 -0.69 -11.78
N LEU A 201 -20.36 -0.06 -10.87
CA LEU A 201 -19.84 0.44 -9.60
C LEU A 201 -19.48 -0.73 -8.68
N MET A 202 -18.24 -0.79 -8.20
CA MET A 202 -17.74 -1.82 -7.28
C MET A 202 -17.63 -1.31 -5.83
N ASN A 203 -17.09 -0.11 -5.67
CA ASN A 203 -16.92 0.55 -4.36
C ASN A 203 -17.18 2.05 -4.51
N TYR A 204 -17.79 2.64 -3.51
CA TYR A 204 -17.80 4.08 -3.28
C TYR A 204 -17.67 4.31 -1.77
N HIS A 205 -16.86 5.29 -1.35
CA HIS A 205 -16.83 5.77 0.03
C HIS A 205 -16.63 7.28 0.06
N SER A 206 -17.28 7.98 1.00
CA SER A 206 -17.13 9.42 1.20
C SER A 206 -16.69 9.78 2.62
N GLN A 207 -15.58 10.52 2.69
CA GLN A 207 -15.00 11.05 3.91
C GLN A 207 -15.23 12.56 3.96
N TRP A 208 -15.69 13.06 5.11
CA TRP A 208 -16.05 14.47 5.35
C TRP A 208 -15.50 14.88 6.70
N ILE A 209 -15.09 16.14 6.81
CA ILE A 209 -14.58 16.74 8.05
C ILE A 209 -15.74 17.51 8.70
N PRO A 210 -16.10 17.21 9.96
CA PRO A 210 -17.13 17.96 10.68
C PRO A 210 -16.75 19.43 10.87
N ASN A 211 -17.75 20.31 11.00
CA ASN A 211 -17.56 21.71 11.40
C ASN A 211 -16.57 22.54 10.53
N PHE A 212 -16.46 22.20 9.24
CA PHE A 212 -15.62 22.93 8.29
C PHE A 212 -15.96 24.45 8.28
N PRO A 213 -14.95 25.34 8.39
CA PRO A 213 -15.17 26.79 8.42
C PRO A 213 -15.70 27.26 7.07
N LYS A 214 -16.82 27.98 7.08
CA LYS A 214 -17.55 28.29 5.84
C LYS A 214 -16.80 29.22 4.88
N GLU A 215 -15.96 30.13 5.40
CA GLU A 215 -15.28 31.16 4.62
C GLU A 215 -13.91 31.49 5.21
N GLU A 216 -12.83 31.00 4.58
CA GLU A 216 -11.48 31.56 4.71
C GLU A 216 -11.03 32.13 3.35
N LYS A 217 -10.18 33.16 3.37
CA LYS A 217 -9.64 33.80 2.16
C LYS A 217 -8.12 33.93 2.28
N ALA A 218 -7.41 33.57 1.21
CA ALA A 218 -5.97 33.80 1.10
C ALA A 218 -5.66 35.30 1.12
N MET A 219 -4.73 35.68 2.00
CA MET A 219 -4.23 37.04 2.21
C MET A 219 -2.81 37.23 1.66
N VAL A 220 -2.06 36.13 1.47
CA VAL A 220 -0.78 36.12 0.74
C VAL A 220 -0.93 35.45 -0.62
N SER A 221 -0.06 35.78 -1.56
CA SER A 221 0.00 35.15 -2.88
C SER A 221 0.73 33.80 -2.85
N LYS A 222 0.53 33.00 -3.91
CA LYS A 222 1.26 31.74 -4.14
C LYS A 222 2.77 31.95 -4.16
N ASP A 223 3.25 33.05 -4.75
CA ASP A 223 4.67 33.31 -4.90
C ASP A 223 5.30 33.75 -3.57
N GLU A 224 4.61 34.59 -2.79
CA GLU A 224 5.05 34.94 -1.42
C GLU A 224 5.12 33.70 -0.53
N ALA A 225 4.09 32.84 -0.57
CA ALA A 225 4.08 31.58 0.17
C ALA A 225 5.19 30.62 -0.30
N LEU A 226 5.46 30.56 -1.60
CA LEU A 226 6.56 29.75 -2.15
C LEU A 226 7.93 30.28 -1.72
N GLU A 227 8.11 31.60 -1.63
CA GLU A 227 9.34 32.20 -1.09
C GLU A 227 9.50 31.97 0.42
N THR A 228 8.41 31.95 1.20
CA THR A 228 8.45 31.48 2.60
C THR A 228 8.91 30.02 2.64
N PHE A 229 8.32 29.14 1.83
CA PHE A 229 8.72 27.73 1.75
C PHE A 229 10.20 27.58 1.38
N LYS A 230 10.70 28.24 0.33
CA LYS A 230 12.13 28.14 -0.08
C LYS A 230 13.10 28.59 1.02
N LYS A 231 12.70 29.55 1.86
CA LYS A 231 13.51 30.05 2.99
C LYS A 231 13.50 29.12 4.19
N ALA A 232 12.38 28.44 4.47
CA ALA A 232 12.23 27.53 5.60
C ALA A 232 12.66 26.08 5.28
N ASN A 233 12.36 25.60 4.07
CA ASN A 233 12.39 24.21 3.64
C ASN A 233 13.29 24.06 2.41
N GLY A 234 14.61 24.19 2.61
CA GLY A 234 15.59 23.83 1.58
C GLY A 234 15.67 22.31 1.34
N MET A 235 16.42 21.91 0.32
CA MET A 235 16.85 20.52 0.19
C MET A 235 18.04 20.23 1.11
N GLU A 236 18.02 19.10 1.80
CA GLU A 236 19.19 18.54 2.47
C GLU A 236 19.75 17.35 1.68
N LEU A 237 21.07 17.23 1.74
CA LEU A 237 21.75 16.00 1.34
C LEU A 237 21.58 15.02 2.49
N ALA A 238 21.22 13.77 2.20
CA ALA A 238 21.00 12.71 3.15
C ALA A 238 21.55 11.38 2.62
N TYR A 239 21.74 10.41 3.50
CA TYR A 239 22.04 9.04 3.12
C TYR A 239 20.76 8.20 3.12
N LEU A 240 20.46 7.57 1.99
CA LEU A 240 19.39 6.58 1.85
C LEU A 240 19.98 5.18 2.01
N LEU A 241 19.49 4.41 2.98
CA LEU A 241 19.70 2.96 2.99
C LEU A 241 18.80 2.34 1.92
N ARG A 242 19.39 1.63 0.97
CA ARG A 242 18.63 0.84 0.00
C ARG A 242 18.25 -0.49 0.65
N PRO A 243 16.94 -0.86 0.66
CA PRO A 243 16.48 -2.08 1.33
C PRO A 243 17.09 -3.33 0.70
N TYR A 244 17.17 -4.41 1.47
CA TYR A 244 17.70 -5.68 0.98
C TYR A 244 16.79 -6.26 -0.11
N ASP A 245 17.36 -6.51 -1.30
CA ASP A 245 16.61 -7.19 -2.36
C ASP A 245 16.81 -8.71 -2.25
N ALA A 246 15.86 -9.35 -1.57
CA ALA A 246 15.88 -10.79 -1.35
C ALA A 246 15.80 -11.64 -2.64
N MET A 247 15.29 -11.10 -3.76
CA MET A 247 15.31 -11.80 -5.04
C MET A 247 16.68 -11.70 -5.73
N ARG A 248 17.36 -10.55 -5.58
CA ARG A 248 18.65 -10.28 -6.22
C ARG A 248 19.87 -10.65 -5.37
N LYS A 249 19.68 -10.90 -4.07
CA LYS A 249 20.75 -11.07 -3.05
C LYS A 249 21.72 -9.88 -2.99
N GLU A 250 21.24 -8.69 -3.34
CA GLU A 250 22.03 -7.47 -3.25
C GLU A 250 22.06 -7.00 -1.79
N VAL A 251 23.26 -7.04 -1.18
CA VAL A 251 23.51 -6.53 0.18
C VAL A 251 23.04 -5.08 0.29
N PRO A 252 22.44 -4.65 1.43
CA PRO A 252 22.07 -3.26 1.65
C PRO A 252 23.26 -2.32 1.39
N ARG A 253 22.99 -1.21 0.72
CA ARG A 253 24.01 -0.19 0.38
C ARG A 253 23.47 1.21 0.60
N VAL A 254 24.35 2.13 0.96
CA VAL A 254 24.02 3.53 1.17
C VAL A 254 24.17 4.31 -0.15
N GLN A 255 23.21 5.18 -0.45
CA GLN A 255 23.23 6.11 -1.58
C GLN A 255 23.09 7.56 -1.08
N LEU A 256 23.81 8.50 -1.69
CA LEU A 256 23.61 9.94 -1.44
C LEU A 256 22.38 10.43 -2.19
N VAL A 257 21.49 11.11 -1.48
CA VAL A 257 20.24 11.64 -2.04
C VAL A 257 19.97 13.07 -1.56
N TYR A 258 19.31 13.86 -2.39
CA TYR A 258 18.64 15.08 -1.93
C TYR A 258 17.20 14.78 -1.54
N ARG A 259 16.78 15.32 -0.39
CA ARG A 259 15.39 15.29 0.08
C ARG A 259 15.00 16.65 0.67
N PRO A 260 13.72 17.02 0.66
CA PRO A 260 13.27 18.29 1.24
C PRO A 260 13.22 18.22 2.77
N VAL A 261 13.73 19.27 3.43
CA VAL A 261 13.79 19.38 4.90
C VAL A 261 12.38 19.57 5.49
N LYS A 262 12.08 18.93 6.63
CA LYS A 262 10.82 19.10 7.39
C LYS A 262 9.54 18.83 6.57
N VAL A 263 9.41 17.61 6.03
CA VAL A 263 8.19 17.17 5.29
C VAL A 263 6.85 17.45 5.99
N HIS A 264 6.81 17.39 7.32
CA HIS A 264 5.60 17.65 8.10
C HIS A 264 5.20 19.15 8.19
N GLU A 265 6.07 20.06 7.72
CA GLU A 265 5.86 21.51 7.65
C GLU A 265 5.64 21.97 6.19
N PHE A 266 5.15 21.11 5.30
CA PHE A 266 4.93 21.46 3.87
C PHE A 266 3.70 22.32 3.58
N ALA A 267 3.24 23.08 4.57
CA ALA A 267 2.21 24.09 4.38
C ALA A 267 2.71 25.48 4.79
N VAL A 268 2.24 26.50 4.09
CA VAL A 268 2.29 27.90 4.49
C VAL A 268 0.85 28.37 4.71
N ASP A 269 0.58 28.96 5.86
CA ASP A 269 -0.71 29.55 6.19
C ASP A 269 -1.07 30.63 5.17
N ALA A 270 -2.18 30.43 4.43
CA ALA A 270 -2.57 31.36 3.38
C ALA A 270 -3.09 32.70 3.92
N THR A 271 -3.40 32.79 5.22
CA THR A 271 -3.91 34.00 5.89
C THR A 271 -2.81 34.85 6.53
N THR A 272 -1.67 34.26 6.92
CA THR A 272 -0.56 34.95 7.59
C THR A 272 0.75 34.95 6.80
N GLY A 273 0.95 33.99 5.90
CA GLY A 273 2.22 33.77 5.20
C GLY A 273 3.29 33.04 6.01
N GLU A 274 2.96 32.56 7.20
CA GLU A 274 3.88 31.82 8.09
C GLU A 274 3.84 30.30 7.82
N MET A 275 4.92 29.60 8.20
CA MET A 275 4.98 28.14 8.09
C MET A 275 3.91 27.47 8.98
N PHE A 276 3.16 26.54 8.41
CA PHE A 276 2.12 25.79 9.09
C PHE A 276 2.48 24.30 9.21
N GLN A 277 2.52 23.82 10.44
CA GLN A 277 2.79 22.43 10.76
C GLN A 277 1.54 21.56 10.59
N GLN A 278 1.63 20.49 9.79
CA GLN A 278 0.52 19.57 9.56
C GLN A 278 0.57 18.39 10.54
N ASN A 279 -0.30 18.41 11.57
CA ASN A 279 -0.55 17.25 12.43
C ASN A 279 -1.44 16.24 11.70
N GLN A 280 -0.82 15.39 10.87
CA GLN A 280 -1.49 14.30 10.14
C GLN A 280 -1.85 13.17 11.12
N TYR A 281 -3.15 12.85 11.22
CA TYR A 281 -3.66 11.76 12.06
C TYR A 281 -3.53 10.42 11.33
N TYR A 282 -2.52 9.63 11.68
CA TYR A 282 -2.33 8.26 11.19
C TYR A 282 -2.89 7.24 12.20
N GLY A 283 -4.03 6.63 11.89
CA GLY A 283 -4.50 5.44 12.58
C GLY A 283 -3.66 4.23 12.17
N TYR A 284 -3.06 3.54 13.14
CA TYR A 284 -2.27 2.33 12.93
C TYR A 284 -3.13 1.09 13.19
N GLU A 285 -3.33 0.26 12.16
CA GLU A 285 -3.73 -1.14 12.32
C GLU A 285 -2.65 -2.04 11.70
N SER A 286 -2.20 -3.06 12.44
CA SER A 286 -1.21 -4.02 11.99
C SER A 286 -1.83 -5.42 11.91
N PRO A 287 -1.88 -6.06 10.72
CA PRO A 287 -2.33 -7.44 10.61
C PRO A 287 -1.25 -8.40 11.11
N GLN A 288 -1.55 -9.19 12.16
CA GLN A 288 -0.71 -10.32 12.54
C GLN A 288 -0.89 -11.48 11.55
N MET A 289 0.24 -12.05 11.09
CA MET A 289 0.27 -13.33 10.39
C MET A 289 1.00 -14.37 11.25
N THR A 290 0.34 -15.51 11.48
CA THR A 290 0.95 -16.72 12.05
C THR A 290 0.87 -17.87 11.05
N LYS A 291 1.98 -18.59 10.88
CA LYS A 291 2.01 -19.96 10.34
C LYS A 291 3.34 -20.63 10.65
N GLU A 292 3.28 -21.74 11.37
CA GLU A 292 4.37 -22.70 11.44
C GLU A 292 4.19 -23.80 10.39
N ALA A 293 5.30 -24.39 9.97
CA ALA A 293 5.32 -25.67 9.27
C ALA A 293 6.56 -26.46 9.73
N THR A 294 6.34 -27.65 10.28
CA THR A 294 7.42 -28.56 10.69
C THR A 294 7.92 -29.40 9.52
N ARG A 295 9.24 -29.63 9.46
CA ARG A 295 9.81 -30.72 8.63
C ARG A 295 11.17 -31.24 9.11
N ASP A 296 11.55 -32.34 8.47
CA ASP A 296 12.40 -33.44 8.94
C ASP A 296 13.91 -33.15 8.96
N SER A 297 14.66 -33.93 9.75
CA SER A 297 15.98 -33.58 10.27
C SER A 297 17.16 -34.32 9.62
N ARG A 298 17.95 -33.62 8.80
CA ARG A 298 19.37 -33.93 8.49
C ARG A 298 20.10 -32.63 8.13
N LEU A 299 21.29 -32.42 8.71
CA LEU A 299 22.06 -31.18 8.56
C LEU A 299 22.96 -31.18 7.31
N GLU A 300 22.75 -30.20 6.44
CA GLU A 300 23.53 -29.84 5.26
C GLU A 300 24.70 -28.88 5.61
N ASP A 301 25.61 -28.62 4.67
CA ASP A 301 26.81 -27.79 4.94
C ASP A 301 26.51 -26.31 5.24
N PHE A 302 25.41 -25.75 4.73
CA PHE A 302 25.00 -24.38 5.08
C PHE A 302 24.51 -24.26 6.52
N GLU A 303 24.01 -25.34 7.11
CA GLU A 303 23.55 -25.37 8.50
C GLU A 303 24.74 -25.42 9.48
N LYS A 304 25.89 -25.95 9.06
CA LYS A 304 27.16 -25.86 9.83
C LYS A 304 27.65 -24.42 9.93
N VAL A 305 27.63 -23.67 8.82
CA VAL A 305 27.98 -22.24 8.79
C VAL A 305 27.02 -21.42 9.67
N GLU A 306 25.75 -21.81 9.76
CA GLU A 306 24.77 -21.18 10.64
C GLU A 306 25.02 -21.52 12.13
N LEU A 307 25.37 -22.78 12.45
CA LEU A 307 25.76 -23.19 13.80
C LEU A 307 27.03 -22.48 14.30
N GLU A 308 28.01 -22.22 13.44
CA GLU A 308 29.21 -21.43 13.77
C GLU A 308 28.88 -19.97 14.10
N LYS A 309 27.89 -19.37 13.42
CA LYS A 309 27.38 -18.02 13.75
C LYS A 309 26.67 -18.01 15.10
N LEU A 310 25.84 -19.04 15.37
CA LEU A 310 25.12 -19.20 16.64
C LEU A 310 26.06 -19.39 17.84
N ALA A 311 27.18 -20.09 17.67
CA ALA A 311 28.15 -20.36 18.74
C ALA A 311 28.80 -19.10 19.36
N ASN A 312 28.74 -17.96 18.66
CA ASN A 312 29.30 -16.68 19.10
C ASN A 312 28.24 -15.72 19.70
N LEU A 313 27.02 -16.22 19.98
CA LEU A 313 25.94 -15.44 20.59
C LEU A 313 25.79 -15.74 22.08
N ILE A 314 25.35 -14.76 22.85
CA ILE A 314 24.98 -14.93 24.25
C ILE A 314 23.78 -15.87 24.39
N SER A 315 23.76 -16.66 25.45
CA SER A 315 22.62 -17.52 25.77
C SER A 315 21.40 -16.72 26.25
N GLN A 316 20.25 -17.37 26.24
CA GLN A 316 19.01 -16.86 26.83
C GLN A 316 19.20 -16.44 28.30
N ASP A 317 19.89 -17.26 29.10
CA ASP A 317 20.16 -16.96 30.51
C ASP A 317 21.10 -15.75 30.69
N GLN A 318 22.09 -15.60 29.81
CA GLN A 318 22.96 -14.42 29.80
C GLN A 318 22.18 -13.15 29.43
N ALA A 319 21.27 -13.23 28.46
CA ALA A 319 20.37 -12.12 28.10
C ALA A 319 19.44 -11.73 29.27
N LEU A 320 18.87 -12.71 29.98
CA LEU A 320 18.07 -12.47 31.21
C LEU A 320 18.89 -11.79 32.32
N GLN A 321 20.13 -12.25 32.57
CA GLN A 321 21.02 -11.63 33.55
C GLN A 321 21.48 -10.22 33.17
N ILE A 322 21.52 -9.89 31.87
CA ILE A 322 21.77 -8.53 31.39
C ILE A 322 20.52 -7.68 31.57
N ALA A 323 19.34 -8.17 31.15
CA ALA A 323 18.06 -7.49 31.30
C ALA A 323 17.78 -7.04 32.75
N GLN A 324 18.02 -7.92 33.73
CA GLN A 324 17.90 -7.63 35.17
C GLN A 324 18.89 -6.56 35.70
N LYS A 325 19.93 -6.20 34.93
CA LYS A 325 20.86 -5.11 35.25
C LYS A 325 20.49 -3.80 34.56
N ILE A 326 19.65 -3.84 33.52
CA ILE A 326 19.13 -2.63 32.85
C ILE A 326 18.07 -1.96 33.72
N THR A 327 17.18 -2.76 34.33
CA THR A 327 16.17 -2.26 35.28
C THR A 327 15.77 -3.34 36.28
N SER A 328 15.28 -2.91 37.45
CA SER A 328 14.63 -3.80 38.42
C SER A 328 13.24 -4.18 37.91
N ILE A 329 13.06 -5.46 37.57
CA ILE A 329 11.77 -6.00 37.14
C ILE A 329 10.95 -6.34 38.39
N PRO A 330 9.73 -5.78 38.59
CA PRO A 330 8.91 -6.09 39.76
C PRO A 330 8.53 -7.57 39.84
N ASP A 331 8.56 -8.16 41.04
CA ASP A 331 8.13 -9.54 41.31
C ASP A 331 6.65 -9.83 40.92
N SER A 332 5.85 -8.78 40.74
CA SER A 332 4.47 -8.86 40.26
C SER A 332 4.36 -9.20 38.77
N LEU A 333 5.39 -8.92 37.96
CA LEU A 333 5.40 -9.18 36.52
C LEU A 333 5.93 -10.58 36.22
N LYS A 334 5.26 -11.30 35.31
CA LYS A 334 5.67 -12.64 34.90
C LYS A 334 6.31 -12.58 33.51
N LEU A 335 7.42 -13.29 33.30
CA LEU A 335 7.99 -13.48 31.96
C LEU A 335 6.99 -14.28 31.12
N THR A 336 6.42 -13.67 30.08
CA THR A 336 5.46 -14.33 29.18
C THR A 336 5.98 -14.50 27.76
N TYR A 337 7.02 -13.75 27.38
CA TYR A 337 7.70 -13.90 26.10
C TYR A 337 9.21 -13.89 26.29
N ILE A 338 9.90 -14.84 25.67
CA ILE A 338 11.34 -14.78 25.43
C ILE A 338 11.66 -15.47 24.10
N SER A 339 12.33 -14.77 23.19
CA SER A 339 12.63 -15.30 21.85
C SER A 339 13.81 -14.59 21.21
N MET A 340 14.62 -15.32 20.43
CA MET A 340 15.64 -14.70 19.59
C MET A 340 15.00 -14.20 18.30
N GLN A 341 15.03 -12.90 18.09
CA GLN A 341 14.65 -12.25 16.83
C GLN A 341 15.86 -12.08 15.92
N GLN A 342 15.60 -12.11 14.61
CA GLN A 342 16.57 -11.90 13.55
C GLN A 342 16.04 -10.83 12.61
N ASN A 343 16.84 -9.79 12.35
CA ASN A 343 16.53 -8.83 11.29
C ASN A 343 16.71 -9.51 9.91
N TRP A 344 15.74 -9.33 9.01
CA TRP A 344 15.72 -10.00 7.70
C TRP A 344 16.67 -9.35 6.68
N GLU A 345 16.95 -8.05 6.79
CA GLU A 345 17.93 -7.33 5.97
C GLU A 345 19.36 -7.52 6.50
N PHE A 346 19.49 -7.65 7.82
CA PHE A 346 20.75 -7.79 8.54
C PHE A 346 20.73 -9.04 9.46
N PRO A 347 20.85 -10.26 8.90
CA PRO A 347 20.78 -11.54 9.62
C PRO A 347 21.68 -11.69 10.85
N GLU A 348 22.76 -10.92 10.92
CA GLU A 348 23.72 -10.83 12.03
C GLU A 348 23.25 -9.96 13.20
N ASN A 349 22.31 -9.04 12.98
CA ASN A 349 21.73 -8.15 14.00
C ASN A 349 20.63 -8.87 14.79
N ARG A 350 21.00 -9.99 15.42
CA ARG A 350 20.11 -10.79 16.27
C ARG A 350 20.00 -10.21 17.66
N HIS A 351 18.84 -10.39 18.27
CA HIS A 351 18.60 -9.92 19.63
C HIS A 351 17.63 -10.86 20.36
N TRP A 352 17.83 -10.99 21.68
CA TRP A 352 16.90 -11.66 22.56
C TRP A 352 15.84 -10.67 23.00
N ASP A 353 14.61 -10.85 22.51
CA ASP A 353 13.43 -10.13 22.96
C ASP A 353 12.82 -10.83 24.18
N MET A 354 12.48 -10.04 25.20
CA MET A 354 11.87 -10.49 26.44
C MET A 354 10.73 -9.55 26.82
N ARG A 355 9.55 -10.11 27.18
CA ARG A 355 8.43 -9.37 27.77
C ARG A 355 8.05 -10.01 29.10
N TRP A 356 7.99 -9.16 30.13
CA TRP A 356 7.32 -9.44 31.38
C TRP A 356 6.02 -8.66 31.40
N GLU A 357 4.92 -9.27 31.81
CA GLU A 357 3.64 -8.60 31.91
C GLU A 357 2.81 -9.07 33.10
N LYS A 358 1.85 -8.23 33.48
CA LYS A 358 0.79 -8.52 34.42
C LYS A 358 -0.50 -7.97 33.84
N ASN A 359 -1.41 -8.88 33.52
CA ASN A 359 -2.75 -8.58 33.04
C ASN A 359 -3.75 -9.14 34.05
N GLU A 360 -4.49 -8.25 34.71
CA GLU A 360 -5.53 -8.61 35.69
C GLU A 360 -6.82 -7.87 35.38
N GLN A 361 -7.96 -8.53 35.59
CA GLN A 361 -9.28 -7.93 35.41
C GLN A 361 -10.05 -8.02 36.74
N ASP A 362 -10.46 -6.86 37.25
CA ASP A 362 -11.26 -6.70 38.46
C ASP A 362 -12.56 -5.96 38.11
N GLY A 363 -13.60 -6.74 37.81
CA GLY A 363 -14.87 -6.22 37.26
C GLY A 363 -14.66 -5.52 35.91
N GLU A 364 -15.00 -4.24 35.85
CA GLU A 364 -14.79 -3.37 34.67
C GLU A 364 -13.37 -2.79 34.60
N ARG A 365 -12.55 -2.94 35.64
CA ARG A 365 -11.17 -2.42 35.65
C ARG A 365 -10.21 -3.43 35.05
N HIS A 366 -9.53 -3.02 33.99
CA HIS A 366 -8.44 -3.76 33.37
C HIS A 366 -7.10 -3.19 33.84
N TYR A 367 -6.30 -3.99 34.53
CA TYR A 367 -4.94 -3.66 34.93
C TYR A 367 -3.97 -4.30 33.94
N TYR A 368 -3.11 -3.48 33.33
CA TYR A 368 -2.07 -3.95 32.43
C TYR A 368 -0.76 -3.19 32.66
N GLU A 369 0.26 -3.91 33.09
CA GLU A 369 1.64 -3.45 33.21
C GLU A 369 2.55 -4.41 32.42
N SER A 370 3.49 -3.86 31.64
CA SER A 370 4.52 -4.63 30.93
C SER A 370 5.88 -3.96 30.96
N VAL A 371 6.92 -4.80 30.94
CA VAL A 371 8.32 -4.42 30.71
C VAL A 371 8.86 -5.26 29.55
N GLU A 372 9.45 -4.60 28.58
CA GLU A 372 10.02 -5.20 27.37
C GLU A 372 11.49 -4.84 27.26
N ILE A 373 12.35 -5.83 27.02
CA ILE A 373 13.79 -5.65 26.89
C ILE A 373 14.31 -6.49 25.73
N ALA A 374 15.04 -5.86 24.81
CA ALA A 374 15.76 -6.51 23.72
C ALA A 374 17.27 -6.35 23.91
N ILE A 375 18.00 -7.47 23.98
CA ILE A 375 19.47 -7.47 24.15
C ILE A 375 20.15 -8.03 22.90
N HIS A 376 21.11 -7.28 22.33
CA HIS A 376 21.82 -7.69 21.13
C HIS A 376 22.62 -8.97 21.36
N ALA A 377 22.33 -10.02 20.60
CA ALA A 377 22.78 -11.38 20.89
C ALA A 377 24.30 -11.56 20.77
N LYS A 378 25.00 -10.73 19.97
CA LYS A 378 26.46 -10.80 19.83
C LYS A 378 27.24 -9.93 20.82
N THR A 379 26.64 -8.83 21.31
CA THR A 379 27.37 -7.78 22.05
C THR A 379 26.86 -7.54 23.47
N GLY A 380 25.69 -8.08 23.83
CA GLY A 380 25.07 -7.85 25.13
C GLY A 380 24.56 -6.42 25.35
N LYS A 381 24.58 -5.54 24.32
CA LYS A 381 24.09 -4.16 24.42
C LYS A 381 22.56 -4.09 24.35
N LEU A 382 21.98 -3.07 24.96
CA LEU A 382 20.54 -2.80 24.96
C LEU A 382 20.08 -2.33 23.58
N VAL A 383 19.25 -3.10 22.88
CA VAL A 383 18.64 -2.71 21.59
C VAL A 383 17.37 -1.93 21.83
N ARG A 384 16.48 -2.45 22.70
CA ARG A 384 15.16 -1.88 22.97
C ARG A 384 14.83 -2.05 24.45
N TYR A 385 14.17 -1.05 25.01
CA TYR A 385 13.54 -1.11 26.32
C TYR A 385 12.18 -0.40 26.25
N GLY A 386 11.19 -0.95 26.94
CA GLY A 386 9.86 -0.36 27.07
C GLY A 386 9.27 -0.71 28.43
N LYS A 387 8.61 0.26 29.07
CA LYS A 387 7.80 0.09 30.27
C LYS A 387 6.46 0.75 30.02
N TYR A 388 5.38 -0.02 30.13
CA TYR A 388 4.01 0.47 29.99
C TYR A 388 3.20 0.08 31.23
N ASN A 389 2.37 0.99 31.71
CA ASN A 389 1.49 0.75 32.86
C ASN A 389 0.24 1.63 32.71
N ASN A 390 -0.92 1.00 32.51
CA ASN A 390 -2.17 1.73 32.25
C ASN A 390 -2.75 2.44 33.49
N GLN A 391 -2.24 2.17 34.71
CA GLN A 391 -2.57 2.95 35.90
C GLN A 391 -1.72 4.22 36.03
N MET A 392 -0.51 4.28 35.46
CA MET A 392 0.28 5.52 35.41
C MET A 392 -0.38 6.62 34.55
N GLU A 393 -1.29 6.25 33.64
CA GLU A 393 -2.16 7.21 32.93
C GLU A 393 -3.28 7.78 33.83
N THR A 394 -3.54 7.18 35.00
CA THR A 394 -4.62 7.56 35.93
C THR A 394 -4.14 8.26 37.20
N GLU A 395 -2.90 8.01 37.65
CA GLU A 395 -2.29 8.74 38.78
C GLU A 395 -1.81 10.13 38.33
N LYS A 396 -2.71 11.11 38.40
CA LYS A 396 -2.37 12.53 38.15
C LYS A 396 -1.46 13.10 39.23
N VAL A 397 -0.14 13.00 39.00
CA VAL A 397 0.85 13.85 39.69
C VAL A 397 0.54 15.31 39.33
N ASP A 398 0.53 16.20 40.33
CA ASP A 398 0.33 17.63 40.10
C ASP A 398 1.52 18.17 39.27
N GLU A 399 1.21 18.90 38.20
CA GLU A 399 2.18 19.37 37.20
C GLU A 399 3.33 20.19 37.82
N LYS A 400 3.07 20.86 38.96
CA LYS A 400 4.09 21.63 39.70
C LYS A 400 5.20 20.73 40.30
N ASP A 401 4.90 19.45 40.53
CA ASP A 401 5.77 18.48 41.18
C ASP A 401 6.54 17.59 40.16
N PHE A 402 6.41 17.88 38.86
CA PHE A 402 7.16 17.18 37.80
C PHE A 402 8.68 17.35 37.99
N LYS A 403 9.43 16.25 37.86
CA LYS A 403 10.89 16.29 37.96
C LYS A 403 11.57 16.88 36.73
N VAL A 404 10.95 16.79 35.54
CA VAL A 404 11.47 17.35 34.29
C VAL A 404 10.66 18.59 33.93
N GLN A 405 11.24 19.76 34.20
CA GLN A 405 10.61 21.07 34.01
C GLN A 405 10.92 21.69 32.64
N SER A 406 11.75 21.05 31.80
CA SER A 406 12.08 21.53 30.47
C SER A 406 12.54 20.42 29.52
N GLU A 407 12.38 20.67 28.22
CA GLU A 407 12.90 19.81 27.15
C GLU A 407 14.43 19.65 27.22
N GLN A 408 15.18 20.69 27.60
CA GLN A 408 16.63 20.58 27.76
C GLN A 408 17.00 19.58 28.87
N GLN A 409 16.27 19.55 29.98
CA GLN A 409 16.49 18.54 31.03
C GLN A 409 16.19 17.12 30.52
N ALA A 410 15.13 16.94 29.71
CA ALA A 410 14.85 15.66 29.06
C ALA A 410 15.98 15.24 28.10
N ILE A 411 16.55 16.19 27.35
CA ILE A 411 17.67 15.96 26.43
C ILE A 411 18.93 15.50 27.19
N GLU A 412 19.25 16.12 28.33
CA GLU A 412 20.41 15.69 29.13
C GLU A 412 20.18 14.32 29.79
N ILE A 413 18.95 14.01 30.25
CA ILE A 413 18.58 12.67 30.74
C ILE A 413 18.73 11.62 29.63
N ALA A 414 18.21 11.90 28.43
CA ALA A 414 18.30 11.00 27.30
C ALA A 414 19.75 10.78 26.84
N LYS A 415 20.57 11.84 26.75
CA LYS A 415 22.00 11.73 26.44
C LYS A 415 22.76 10.91 27.49
N ALA A 416 22.48 11.10 28.78
CA ALA A 416 23.09 10.31 29.84
C ALA A 416 22.70 8.83 29.75
N TYR A 417 21.44 8.52 29.40
CA TYR A 417 20.99 7.15 29.17
C TYR A 417 21.61 6.53 27.90
N ILE A 418 21.78 7.30 26.83
CA ILE A 418 22.53 6.87 25.64
C ILE A 418 24.00 6.59 26.01
N ALA A 419 24.64 7.47 26.78
CA ALA A 419 26.03 7.32 27.23
C ALA A 419 26.28 6.05 28.06
N LEU A 420 25.26 5.54 28.76
CA LEU A 420 25.33 4.30 29.53
C LEU A 420 25.44 3.04 28.65
N HIS A 421 24.91 3.08 27.42
CA HIS A 421 24.81 1.91 26.54
C HIS A 421 25.66 2.02 25.26
N TYR A 422 25.79 3.24 24.73
CA TYR A 422 26.47 3.57 23.47
C TYR A 422 27.23 4.92 23.57
N PRO A 423 28.21 5.04 24.48
CA PRO A 423 29.03 6.25 24.57
C PRO A 423 29.75 6.56 23.25
N GLU A 424 30.09 5.54 22.45
CA GLU A 424 30.76 5.70 21.17
C GLU A 424 29.88 6.29 20.04
N TYR A 425 28.56 6.39 20.24
CA TYR A 425 27.66 6.98 19.24
C TYR A 425 27.39 8.48 19.49
N LEU A 426 27.59 8.99 20.71
CA LEU A 426 27.20 10.34 21.14
C LEU A 426 27.66 11.45 20.19
N ASP A 427 28.94 11.46 19.81
CA ASP A 427 29.53 12.49 18.94
C ASP A 427 28.98 12.44 17.51
N SER A 428 28.37 11.33 17.11
CA SER A 428 27.71 11.15 15.81
C SER A 428 26.20 11.39 15.86
N LEU A 429 25.61 11.66 17.02
CA LEU A 429 24.16 11.80 17.16
C LEU A 429 23.71 13.27 17.16
N GLN A 430 22.72 13.57 16.32
CA GLN A 430 22.03 14.85 16.30
C GLN A 430 20.56 14.63 16.72
N LEU A 431 20.06 15.42 17.67
CA LEU A 431 18.64 15.46 17.98
C LEU A 431 17.87 15.99 16.77
N ARG A 432 16.87 15.25 16.31
CA ARG A 432 15.93 15.69 15.27
C ARG A 432 14.94 16.67 15.91
N THR A 433 14.80 17.85 15.31
CA THR A 433 13.92 18.92 15.82
C THR A 433 12.55 18.81 15.15
N ASP A 434 11.70 17.98 15.73
CA ASP A 434 10.33 17.77 15.29
C ASP A 434 9.32 17.90 16.42
N ALA A 435 8.12 18.38 16.08
CA ALA A 435 7.10 18.75 17.05
C ALA A 435 6.54 17.57 17.85
N TYR A 436 6.76 16.35 17.39
CA TYR A 436 6.36 15.11 18.08
C TYR A 436 7.32 14.74 19.23
N ASN A 437 8.38 15.52 19.45
CA ASN A 437 9.27 15.38 20.61
C ASN A 437 8.56 15.57 21.97
N LYS A 438 7.30 16.02 21.99
CA LYS A 438 6.48 16.19 23.20
C LYS A 438 5.11 15.55 23.01
N ILE A 439 4.76 14.58 23.86
CA ILE A 439 3.38 14.13 24.03
C ILE A 439 2.71 15.08 25.01
N LEU A 440 1.75 15.86 24.51
CA LEU A 440 1.02 16.84 25.31
C LEU A 440 -0.21 16.20 26.00
N ASP A 441 -0.50 16.65 27.21
CA ASP A 441 -1.76 16.40 27.91
C ASP A 441 -2.91 17.27 27.39
N ALA A 442 -4.10 17.13 27.99
CA ALA A 442 -5.30 17.89 27.64
C ALA A 442 -5.20 19.41 27.97
N GLN A 443 -4.16 19.82 28.71
CA GLN A 443 -3.86 21.20 29.07
C GLN A 443 -2.78 21.80 28.14
N GLY A 444 -2.16 20.98 27.28
CA GLY A 444 -1.11 21.37 26.33
C GLY A 444 0.31 21.35 26.92
N LYS A 445 0.55 20.66 28.04
CA LYS A 445 1.88 20.50 28.64
C LYS A 445 2.48 19.12 28.34
N PRO A 446 3.82 18.97 28.29
CA PRO A 446 4.44 17.68 27.98
C PRO A 446 4.33 16.71 29.17
N ASN A 447 3.60 15.61 28.98
CA ASN A 447 3.62 14.48 29.90
C ASN A 447 4.85 13.58 29.65
N ASN A 448 5.23 13.42 28.37
CA ASN A 448 6.43 12.68 27.96
C ASN A 448 7.20 13.42 26.86
N TYR A 449 8.52 13.24 26.84
CA TYR A 449 9.43 13.75 25.81
C TYR A 449 9.95 12.60 24.93
N ASN A 450 9.55 12.53 23.66
CA ASN A 450 9.96 11.53 22.66
C ASN A 450 11.18 12.01 21.87
N LEU A 451 12.38 11.88 22.40
CA LEU A 451 13.58 12.45 21.79
C LEU A 451 14.18 11.48 20.76
N HIS A 452 14.18 11.89 19.49
CA HIS A 452 14.73 11.12 18.38
C HIS A 452 16.10 11.67 17.96
N PHE A 453 17.16 10.89 18.13
CA PHE A 453 18.52 11.23 17.72
C PHE A 453 18.91 10.44 16.46
N GLN A 454 19.24 11.13 15.37
CA GLN A 454 19.68 10.54 14.10
C GLN A 454 21.22 10.51 14.01
N ARG A 455 21.77 9.50 13.33
CA ARG A 455 23.23 9.43 13.04
C ARG A 455 23.61 10.47 11.98
N MET A 456 24.70 11.16 12.22
CA MET A 456 25.38 12.05 11.29
C MET A 456 26.70 11.42 10.85
N VAL A 457 26.93 11.35 9.54
CA VAL A 457 28.19 10.89 8.95
C VAL A 457 28.71 11.96 8.01
N ASN A 458 29.92 12.48 8.25
CA ASN A 458 30.48 13.62 7.51
C ASN A 458 29.56 14.87 7.47
N GLY A 459 28.74 15.06 8.52
CA GLY A 459 27.75 16.16 8.61
C GLY A 459 26.44 15.92 7.85
N ILE A 460 26.23 14.72 7.30
CA ILE A 460 25.03 14.32 6.54
C ILE A 460 24.19 13.33 7.38
N PRO A 461 22.86 13.50 7.48
CA PRO A 461 21.99 12.60 8.24
C PRO A 461 21.83 11.23 7.57
N PHE A 462 21.75 10.20 8.40
CA PHE A 462 21.44 8.81 8.03
C PHE A 462 20.37 8.23 8.97
N ASP A 463 19.11 8.54 8.67
CA ASP A 463 17.95 8.23 9.52
C ASP A 463 17.74 6.73 9.81
N SER A 464 18.33 5.82 9.02
CA SER A 464 18.25 4.38 9.29
C SER A 464 19.05 3.98 10.54
N ASN A 465 20.06 4.76 10.93
CA ASN A 465 20.72 4.66 12.23
C ASN A 465 20.22 5.76 13.15
N TYR A 466 19.55 5.38 14.23
CA TYR A 466 18.97 6.30 15.18
C TYR A 466 18.89 5.72 16.58
N ILE A 467 18.73 6.60 17.57
CA ILE A 467 18.29 6.24 18.91
C ILE A 467 17.08 7.09 19.28
N MET A 468 16.00 6.45 19.73
CA MET A 468 14.82 7.11 20.27
C MET A 468 14.75 6.87 21.78
N VAL A 469 14.48 7.93 22.55
CA VAL A 469 14.35 7.87 24.01
C VAL A 469 13.10 8.62 24.46
N ASN A 470 12.19 7.94 25.15
CA ASN A 470 11.05 8.56 25.83
C ASN A 470 11.41 8.83 27.30
N VAL A 471 11.30 10.09 27.74
CA VAL A 471 11.47 10.49 29.14
C VAL A 471 10.14 11.00 29.70
N GLN A 472 9.65 10.41 30.79
CA GLN A 472 8.43 10.85 31.47
C GLN A 472 8.68 12.10 32.29
N ALA A 473 7.84 13.13 32.13
CA ALA A 473 8.06 14.44 32.74
C ALA A 473 7.87 14.43 34.27
N ALA A 474 6.88 13.69 34.76
CA ALA A 474 6.59 13.56 36.19
C ALA A 474 7.77 12.94 36.97
N THR A 475 8.33 11.83 36.47
CA THR A 475 9.29 10.99 37.20
C THR A 475 10.75 11.20 36.80
N GLY A 476 11.00 11.71 35.59
CA GLY A 476 12.33 11.69 34.96
C GLY A 476 12.78 10.29 34.52
N GLU A 477 11.94 9.26 34.63
CA GLU A 477 12.26 7.91 34.18
C GLU A 477 12.26 7.84 32.66
N VAL A 478 13.21 7.11 32.10
CA VAL A 478 13.10 6.62 30.72
C VAL A 478 12.03 5.54 30.69
N GLN A 479 11.00 5.70 29.86
CA GLN A 479 9.95 4.69 29.66
C GLN A 479 10.15 3.88 28.38
N HIS A 480 10.85 4.44 27.39
CA HIS A 480 11.17 3.74 26.15
C HIS A 480 12.56 4.11 25.66
N PHE A 481 13.29 3.14 25.16
CA PHE A 481 14.55 3.31 24.44
C PHE A 481 14.54 2.37 23.24
N ASN A 482 15.00 2.84 22.08
CA ASN A 482 15.18 2.00 20.90
C ASN A 482 16.40 2.46 20.11
N CYS A 483 17.34 1.57 19.84
CA CYS A 483 18.53 1.80 19.03
C CYS A 483 18.45 0.95 17.74
N SER A 484 18.33 1.63 16.61
CA SER A 484 18.53 1.03 15.28
C SER A 484 19.93 1.41 14.81
N TRP A 485 20.80 0.44 14.56
CA TRP A 485 22.16 0.72 14.12
C TRP A 485 22.72 -0.35 13.20
N TYR A 486 23.03 0.06 11.97
CA TYR A 486 23.71 -0.74 10.97
C TYR A 486 25.16 -0.30 10.85
N ASP A 487 26.08 -1.27 10.84
CA ASP A 487 27.49 -1.04 10.54
C ASP A 487 27.67 -1.22 9.03
N ILE A 488 27.88 -0.12 8.32
CA ILE A 488 27.80 -0.05 6.86
C ILE A 488 28.72 1.05 6.32
N ASP A 489 29.29 0.81 5.14
CA ASP A 489 30.13 1.79 4.45
C ASP A 489 29.30 2.92 3.83
N PHE A 490 29.85 4.14 3.89
CA PHE A 490 29.23 5.35 3.34
C PHE A 490 29.99 5.83 2.09
N PRO A 491 29.29 6.17 0.99
CA PRO A 491 29.94 6.73 -0.18
C PRO A 491 30.51 8.13 0.11
N LYS A 492 31.56 8.51 -0.63
CA LYS A 492 32.13 9.85 -0.54
C LYS A 492 31.21 10.91 -1.16
N VAL A 493 31.28 12.12 -0.61
CA VAL A 493 30.53 13.29 -1.08
C VAL A 493 31.33 14.01 -2.18
N GLU A 494 31.30 13.46 -3.38
CA GLU A 494 32.03 13.98 -4.55
C GLU A 494 31.06 14.10 -5.74
N ASN A 495 31.21 15.14 -6.57
CA ASN A 495 30.38 15.34 -7.79
C ASN A 495 28.85 15.32 -7.54
N VAL A 496 28.38 15.95 -6.46
CA VAL A 496 26.95 16.14 -6.19
C VAL A 496 26.43 17.45 -6.80
N ILE A 497 25.16 17.48 -7.19
CA ILE A 497 24.49 18.70 -7.66
C ILE A 497 24.31 19.72 -6.53
N THR A 498 23.93 20.95 -6.86
CA THR A 498 23.62 21.96 -5.85
C THR A 498 22.25 21.69 -5.20
N LYS A 499 22.07 22.14 -3.95
CA LYS A 499 20.77 22.17 -3.28
C LYS A 499 19.70 22.93 -4.08
N GLU A 500 20.11 23.96 -4.81
CA GLU A 500 19.26 24.77 -5.68
C GLU A 500 18.77 23.96 -6.89
N ASN A 501 19.63 23.18 -7.54
CA ASN A 501 19.23 22.31 -8.64
C ASN A 501 18.25 21.24 -8.16
N ALA A 502 18.51 20.61 -7.01
CA ALA A 502 17.60 19.64 -6.40
C ALA A 502 16.25 20.27 -6.02
N LEU A 503 16.25 21.51 -5.51
CA LEU A 503 15.04 22.26 -5.20
C LEU A 503 14.25 22.58 -6.47
N ASN A 504 14.91 23.05 -7.53
CA ASN A 504 14.27 23.34 -8.81
C ASN A 504 13.63 22.09 -9.43
N GLN A 505 14.26 20.92 -9.32
CA GLN A 505 13.63 19.65 -9.72
C GLN A 505 12.41 19.33 -8.84
N PHE A 506 12.52 19.44 -7.52
CA PHE A 506 11.39 19.22 -6.60
C PHE A 506 10.20 20.13 -6.90
N LEU A 507 10.45 21.41 -7.21
CA LEU A 507 9.43 22.38 -7.59
C LEU A 507 8.83 22.13 -8.99
N SER A 508 9.56 21.47 -9.89
CA SER A 508 9.07 21.05 -11.20
C SER A 508 8.23 19.78 -11.14
N ASP A 509 8.58 18.86 -10.23
CA ASP A 509 7.94 17.55 -10.09
C ASP A 509 6.62 17.60 -9.28
N ASN A 510 6.50 18.55 -8.35
CA ASN A 510 5.43 18.58 -7.34
C ASN A 510 4.62 19.88 -7.41
N THR A 511 3.28 19.77 -7.38
CA THR A 511 2.39 20.92 -7.57
C THR A 511 2.21 21.71 -6.27
N PHE A 512 2.66 22.97 -6.23
CA PHE A 512 2.36 23.88 -5.11
C PHE A 512 1.05 24.64 -5.35
N GLU A 513 0.04 24.45 -4.51
CA GLU A 513 -1.30 25.04 -4.71
C GLU A 513 -2.02 25.40 -3.40
N LEU A 514 -3.01 26.29 -3.51
CA LEU A 514 -3.90 26.67 -2.41
C LEU A 514 -4.91 25.54 -2.15
N ASN A 515 -5.01 25.08 -0.92
CA ASN A 515 -5.93 24.03 -0.51
C ASN A 515 -6.30 24.17 0.98
N TYR A 516 -7.36 23.49 1.41
CA TYR A 516 -7.63 23.33 2.84
C TYR A 516 -7.03 22.01 3.33
N ASN A 517 -6.09 22.06 4.28
CA ASN A 517 -5.50 20.87 4.89
C ASN A 517 -6.14 20.55 6.24
N LYS A 518 -6.40 19.25 6.47
CA LYS A 518 -6.83 18.68 7.75
C LYS A 518 -5.65 18.63 8.72
N TYR A 519 -5.88 19.04 9.97
CA TYR A 519 -4.92 18.87 11.07
C TYR A 519 -5.65 18.48 12.35
N TYR A 520 -4.98 17.78 13.26
CA TYR A 520 -5.53 17.49 14.58
C TYR A 520 -5.15 18.60 15.58
N ASP A 521 -6.16 19.27 16.16
CA ASP A 521 -5.98 20.17 17.30
C ASP A 521 -6.37 19.45 18.59
N TYR A 522 -5.35 19.16 19.41
CA TYR A 522 -5.50 18.49 20.70
C TYR A 522 -6.38 19.28 21.69
N LYS A 523 -6.55 20.60 21.53
CA LYS A 523 -7.45 21.41 22.36
C LYS A 523 -8.93 21.11 22.10
N PHE A 524 -9.28 20.83 20.84
CA PHE A 524 -10.66 20.55 20.42
C PHE A 524 -10.94 19.04 20.31
N GLN A 525 -9.92 18.20 20.47
CA GLN A 525 -9.96 16.73 20.33
C GLN A 525 -10.58 16.23 19.01
N THR A 526 -10.69 17.10 18.02
CA THR A 526 -11.40 16.89 16.76
C THR A 526 -10.56 17.42 15.61
N PRO A 527 -10.59 16.79 14.43
CA PRO A 527 -9.89 17.32 13.28
C PRO A 527 -10.44 18.67 12.85
N GLN A 528 -9.54 19.63 12.68
CA GLN A 528 -9.80 20.96 12.14
C GLN A 528 -9.27 21.03 10.71
N SER A 529 -9.61 22.10 9.99
CA SER A 529 -9.07 22.42 8.67
C SER A 529 -8.53 23.85 8.65
N LYS A 530 -7.55 24.12 7.79
CA LYS A 530 -6.98 25.46 7.60
C LYS A 530 -6.65 25.71 6.13
N LEU A 531 -6.89 26.92 5.64
CA LEU A 531 -6.49 27.34 4.30
C LEU A 531 -4.98 27.56 4.23
N VAL A 532 -4.30 26.82 3.36
CA VAL A 532 -2.84 26.81 3.23
C VAL A 532 -2.39 26.69 1.78
N TYR A 533 -1.20 27.17 1.47
CA TYR A 533 -0.45 26.75 0.30
C TYR A 533 0.40 25.52 0.66
N SER A 534 0.26 24.41 -0.06
CA SER A 534 1.09 23.22 0.16
C SER A 534 1.39 22.49 -1.14
N PHE A 535 2.38 21.59 -1.10
CA PHE A 535 2.62 20.65 -2.18
C PHE A 535 1.54 19.57 -2.20
N THR A 536 0.98 19.33 -3.37
CA THR A 536 0.03 18.27 -3.65
C THR A 536 0.62 17.35 -4.72
N GLN A 537 0.21 16.07 -4.70
CA GLN A 537 0.83 15.02 -5.51
C GLN A 537 2.35 14.93 -5.26
N LEU A 538 2.73 14.69 -3.98
CA LEU A 538 4.10 14.45 -3.53
C LEU A 538 4.65 13.09 -4.04
N ASP A 539 4.58 12.88 -5.35
CA ASP A 539 4.97 11.64 -6.02
C ASP A 539 6.50 11.45 -5.93
N ASN A 540 7.27 12.55 -5.95
CA ASN A 540 8.73 12.56 -5.96
C ASN A 540 9.29 13.41 -4.80
N MET A 541 10.00 12.77 -3.87
CA MET A 541 10.55 13.41 -2.65
C MET A 541 12.02 13.08 -2.38
N ILE A 542 12.60 12.19 -3.17
CA ILE A 542 13.97 11.70 -3.02
C ILE A 542 14.61 11.81 -4.41
N TYR A 543 15.77 12.44 -4.50
CA TYR A 543 16.48 12.71 -5.74
C TYR A 543 17.91 12.20 -5.64
N ASP A 544 18.45 11.61 -6.71
CA ASP A 544 19.85 11.20 -6.71
C ASP A 544 20.76 12.43 -6.55
N ALA A 545 21.75 12.35 -5.65
CA ALA A 545 22.61 13.49 -5.37
C ALA A 545 23.54 13.87 -6.53
N HIS A 546 23.80 12.98 -7.49
CA HIS A 546 24.69 13.20 -8.64
C HIS A 546 23.91 13.55 -9.92
N THR A 547 22.79 12.88 -10.18
CA THR A 547 22.01 13.08 -11.42
C THR A 547 20.84 14.04 -11.25
N GLY A 548 20.37 14.27 -10.02
CA GLY A 548 19.20 15.09 -9.72
C GLY A 548 17.86 14.46 -10.10
N LYS A 549 17.85 13.25 -10.65
CA LYS A 549 16.61 12.56 -11.04
C LYS A 549 15.88 12.00 -9.81
N ALA A 550 14.56 11.99 -9.87
CA ALA A 550 13.72 11.40 -8.83
C ALA A 550 13.98 9.89 -8.66
N LEU A 551 14.06 9.42 -7.42
CA LEU A 551 14.23 8.03 -7.04
C LEU A 551 12.91 7.41 -6.55
N ASP A 552 12.74 6.11 -6.79
CA ASP A 552 11.73 5.29 -6.13
C ASP A 552 12.16 4.88 -4.70
N TYR A 553 11.26 4.21 -3.98
CA TYR A 553 11.51 3.74 -2.61
C TYR A 553 12.65 2.71 -2.50
N GLN A 554 13.12 2.13 -3.62
CA GLN A 554 14.26 1.21 -3.68
C GLN A 554 15.58 1.93 -3.99
N GLY A 555 15.57 3.27 -4.13
CA GLY A 555 16.72 4.06 -4.56
C GLY A 555 17.08 3.88 -6.04
N LYS A 556 16.10 3.67 -6.92
CA LYS A 556 16.32 3.62 -8.38
C LYS A 556 15.70 4.82 -9.09
N GLU A 557 16.38 5.34 -10.10
CA GLU A 557 15.87 6.45 -10.92
C GLU A 557 14.51 6.08 -11.52
N LYS A 558 13.48 6.90 -11.29
CA LYS A 558 12.17 6.70 -11.90
C LYS A 558 12.27 6.98 -13.40
N LEU A 559 11.75 6.07 -14.20
CA LEU A 559 11.65 6.26 -15.65
C LEU A 559 10.45 7.16 -15.97
N ASP A 560 10.64 8.10 -16.89
CA ASP A 560 9.55 8.89 -17.45
C ASP A 560 8.71 8.02 -18.40
N THR A 561 7.46 7.78 -18.04
CA THR A 561 6.52 6.98 -18.84
C THR A 561 5.87 7.75 -19.99
N LYS A 562 6.15 9.07 -20.15
CA LYS A 562 5.62 9.93 -21.22
C LYS A 562 6.72 10.69 -21.97
N LYS A 563 7.75 9.97 -22.42
CA LYS A 563 8.80 10.53 -23.26
C LYS A 563 8.39 10.68 -24.73
N GLU A 564 8.48 11.86 -25.31
CA GLU A 564 8.35 12.05 -26.76
C GLU A 564 9.64 11.63 -27.49
N PHE A 565 9.52 10.84 -28.56
CA PHE A 565 10.65 10.38 -29.38
C PHE A 565 10.73 11.14 -30.70
N LYS A 566 11.86 11.79 -30.98
CA LYS A 566 12.03 12.73 -32.11
C LYS A 566 11.97 12.06 -33.48
N ASP A 567 12.20 10.75 -33.54
CA ASP A 567 12.26 9.94 -34.75
C ASP A 567 10.98 9.14 -35.03
N LEU A 568 9.92 9.34 -34.22
CA LEU A 568 8.61 8.70 -34.42
C LEU A 568 7.57 9.58 -35.10
N THR A 569 7.79 10.88 -35.29
CA THR A 569 6.78 11.80 -35.85
C THR A 569 6.34 11.39 -37.26
N ASN A 570 5.06 11.03 -37.43
CA ASN A 570 4.46 10.43 -38.63
C ASN A 570 4.98 9.02 -38.99
N HIS A 571 5.72 8.34 -38.10
CA HIS A 571 6.15 6.96 -38.30
C HIS A 571 4.97 6.01 -38.02
N TRP A 572 4.82 4.94 -38.80
CA TRP A 572 3.65 4.04 -38.73
C TRP A 572 3.43 3.37 -37.35
N VAL A 573 4.46 3.36 -36.50
CA VAL A 573 4.45 2.75 -35.15
C VAL A 573 4.24 3.77 -34.00
N GLU A 574 4.15 5.07 -34.30
CA GLU A 574 4.02 6.16 -33.33
C GLU A 574 2.93 5.89 -32.29
N ASN A 575 1.69 5.67 -32.76
CA ASN A 575 0.53 5.32 -31.94
C ASN A 575 0.70 4.02 -31.12
N ASP A 576 1.46 3.05 -31.64
CA ASP A 576 1.70 1.78 -30.94
C ASP A 576 2.75 1.97 -29.82
N VAL A 577 3.78 2.80 -30.04
CA VAL A 577 4.75 3.16 -29.00
C VAL A 577 4.10 4.01 -27.91
N GLU A 578 3.33 5.04 -28.27
CA GLU A 578 2.55 5.84 -27.30
C GLU A 578 1.60 4.97 -26.45
N PHE A 579 0.95 3.98 -27.09
CA PHE A 579 0.10 3.03 -26.38
C PHE A 579 0.89 2.21 -25.37
N LEU A 580 2.07 1.70 -25.75
CA LEU A 580 2.93 0.90 -24.87
C LEU A 580 3.55 1.74 -23.74
N GLN A 581 3.87 3.01 -23.99
CA GLN A 581 4.38 3.95 -22.99
C GLN A 581 3.39 4.16 -21.84
N LYS A 582 2.10 4.32 -22.15
CA LYS A 582 1.02 4.43 -21.15
C LYS A 582 1.07 3.28 -20.13
N TYR A 583 1.36 2.07 -20.58
CA TYR A 583 1.49 0.87 -19.72
C TYR A 583 2.91 0.59 -19.21
N GLY A 584 3.87 1.49 -19.43
CA GLY A 584 5.26 1.34 -18.98
C GLY A 584 6.02 0.19 -19.67
N LEU A 585 5.70 -0.09 -20.94
CA LEU A 585 6.29 -1.19 -21.73
C LEU A 585 7.43 -0.75 -22.66
N ILE A 586 7.81 0.52 -22.66
CA ILE A 586 8.94 1.05 -23.42
C ILE A 586 10.07 1.39 -22.44
N PHE A 587 11.28 0.90 -22.74
CA PHE A 587 12.47 1.02 -21.89
C PHE A 587 13.62 1.66 -22.67
N VAL A 588 13.40 2.88 -23.17
CA VAL A 588 14.35 3.66 -23.96
C VAL A 588 14.53 5.02 -23.28
N ASP A 589 15.75 5.30 -22.83
CA ASP A 589 16.06 6.52 -22.08
C ASP A 589 16.59 7.63 -23.01
N GLU A 590 17.02 7.30 -24.23
CA GLU A 590 17.45 8.27 -25.24
C GLU A 590 16.28 9.02 -25.89
N ASP A 591 16.56 10.12 -26.60
CA ASP A 591 15.57 10.97 -27.28
C ASP A 591 15.03 10.38 -28.60
N GLU A 592 15.50 9.19 -28.97
CA GLU A 592 15.19 8.48 -30.22
C GLU A 592 14.81 7.03 -29.91
N PHE A 593 13.68 6.57 -30.44
CA PHE A 593 13.21 5.20 -30.29
C PHE A 593 14.01 4.20 -31.16
N LYS A 594 14.56 4.67 -32.28
CA LYS A 594 15.30 3.92 -33.30
C LYS A 594 14.44 2.79 -33.89
N PRO A 595 13.29 3.10 -34.55
CA PRO A 595 12.29 2.11 -34.98
C PRO A 595 12.82 1.03 -35.93
N SER A 596 13.86 1.34 -36.70
CA SER A 596 14.53 0.43 -37.64
C SER A 596 15.64 -0.43 -37.02
N GLN A 597 16.05 -0.15 -35.78
CA GLN A 597 17.08 -0.94 -35.09
C GLN A 597 16.55 -2.36 -34.79
N ALA A 598 17.39 -3.39 -34.97
CA ALA A 598 17.06 -4.75 -34.57
C ALA A 598 16.88 -4.84 -33.04
N ILE A 599 15.80 -5.45 -32.58
CA ILE A 599 15.53 -5.65 -31.15
C ILE A 599 16.32 -6.84 -30.61
N THR A 600 16.78 -6.73 -29.37
CA THR A 600 17.48 -7.81 -28.66
C THR A 600 16.53 -8.70 -27.86
N GLN A 601 16.96 -9.92 -27.52
CA GLN A 601 16.18 -10.79 -26.64
C GLN A 601 15.97 -10.16 -25.25
N GLY A 602 16.96 -9.42 -24.74
CA GLY A 602 16.86 -8.69 -23.48
C GLY A 602 15.75 -7.62 -23.51
N GLU A 603 15.74 -6.77 -24.54
CA GLU A 603 14.70 -5.74 -24.72
C GLU A 603 13.31 -6.37 -24.84
N PHE A 604 13.15 -7.38 -25.71
CA PHE A 604 11.85 -8.00 -25.97
C PHE A 604 11.29 -8.77 -24.76
N ILE A 605 12.12 -9.56 -24.09
CA ILE A 605 11.71 -10.32 -22.90
C ILE A 605 11.41 -9.39 -21.72
N LYS A 606 12.08 -8.23 -21.61
CA LYS A 606 11.76 -7.19 -20.60
C LYS A 606 10.34 -6.64 -20.76
N MET A 607 9.85 -6.49 -22.00
CA MET A 607 8.44 -6.13 -22.26
C MET A 607 7.48 -7.21 -21.76
N LEU A 608 7.75 -8.49 -22.08
CA LEU A 608 6.92 -9.62 -21.65
C LEU A 608 6.90 -9.79 -20.12
N LEU A 609 8.06 -9.61 -19.48
CA LEU A 609 8.22 -9.60 -18.01
C LEU A 609 7.33 -8.54 -17.36
N LYS A 610 7.27 -7.33 -17.92
CA LYS A 610 6.40 -6.26 -17.42
C LYS A 610 4.91 -6.55 -17.62
N ILE A 611 4.52 -7.21 -18.71
CA ILE A 611 3.13 -7.65 -18.94
C ILE A 611 2.69 -8.71 -17.91
N GLU A 612 3.58 -9.63 -17.54
CA GLU A 612 3.28 -10.71 -16.59
C GLU A 612 3.48 -10.31 -15.12
N ARG A 613 4.41 -9.40 -14.83
CA ARG A 613 4.71 -8.89 -13.48
C ARG A 613 4.54 -7.35 -13.43
N PRO A 614 3.32 -6.84 -13.65
CA PRO A 614 3.03 -5.41 -13.79
C PRO A 614 3.35 -4.60 -12.53
N TYR A 615 3.27 -5.23 -11.35
CA TYR A 615 3.58 -4.67 -10.04
C TYR A 615 5.07 -4.37 -9.83
N LEU A 616 5.97 -4.93 -10.65
CA LEU A 616 7.39 -4.60 -10.60
C LEU A 616 7.65 -3.31 -11.37
N ALA A 617 8.17 -2.29 -10.67
CA ALA A 617 8.48 -1.00 -11.25
C ALA A 617 9.67 -1.07 -12.22
N GLN A 618 10.71 -1.85 -11.87
CA GLN A 618 11.96 -1.93 -12.64
C GLN A 618 12.58 -3.33 -12.65
N PHE A 619 13.33 -3.62 -13.72
CA PHE A 619 14.03 -4.88 -13.96
C PHE A 619 15.50 -4.60 -14.28
N SER A 620 16.40 -5.30 -13.59
CA SER A 620 17.79 -5.49 -13.98
C SER A 620 17.91 -6.53 -15.10
N VAL A 621 19.07 -6.58 -15.77
CA VAL A 621 19.38 -7.65 -16.76
C VAL A 621 19.22 -9.04 -16.14
N ARG A 622 19.57 -9.21 -14.86
CA ARG A 622 19.45 -10.48 -14.14
C ARG A 622 18.00 -10.92 -13.91
N ASP A 623 17.08 -9.99 -13.69
CA ASP A 623 15.65 -10.33 -13.55
C ASP A 623 15.06 -10.81 -14.88
N VAL A 624 15.48 -10.18 -15.99
CA VAL A 624 15.11 -10.59 -17.35
C VAL A 624 15.68 -11.97 -17.68
N GLU A 625 16.94 -12.24 -17.32
CA GLU A 625 17.56 -13.56 -17.46
C GLU A 625 16.84 -14.65 -16.65
N LEU A 626 16.56 -14.40 -15.36
CA LEU A 626 15.88 -15.36 -14.49
C LEU A 626 14.48 -15.70 -15.01
N TYR A 627 13.74 -14.68 -15.47
CA TYR A 627 12.45 -14.86 -16.12
C TYR A 627 12.55 -15.59 -17.46
N ALA A 628 13.58 -15.29 -18.27
CA ALA A 628 13.86 -16.01 -19.51
C ALA A 628 14.18 -17.49 -19.26
N ALA A 629 14.90 -17.82 -18.18
CA ALA A 629 15.18 -19.18 -17.76
C ALA A 629 13.90 -19.89 -17.29
N GLU A 630 13.14 -19.27 -16.39
CA GLU A 630 11.87 -19.77 -15.85
C GLU A 630 10.85 -20.10 -16.95
N ARG A 631 10.71 -19.21 -17.94
CA ARG A 631 9.78 -19.41 -19.07
C ARG A 631 10.40 -20.16 -20.25
N SER A 632 11.68 -20.54 -20.20
CA SER A 632 12.43 -21.17 -21.30
C SER A 632 12.49 -20.35 -22.60
N PHE A 633 12.68 -19.03 -22.49
CA PHE A 633 12.83 -18.10 -23.62
C PHE A 633 14.27 -17.95 -24.15
N ILE A 634 15.29 -18.41 -23.42
CA ILE A 634 16.70 -18.09 -23.71
C ILE A 634 17.13 -18.60 -25.10
N LEU A 635 17.65 -17.68 -25.91
CA LEU A 635 18.25 -17.95 -27.21
C LEU A 635 19.78 -17.82 -27.16
N PRO A 636 20.53 -18.60 -27.96
CA PRO A 636 20.07 -19.64 -28.86
C PRO A 636 19.66 -20.92 -28.11
N VAL A 637 18.57 -21.56 -28.57
CA VAL A 637 17.91 -22.70 -27.90
C VAL A 637 18.86 -23.88 -27.62
N GLN A 638 19.89 -24.03 -28.46
CA GLN A 638 20.86 -25.12 -28.42
C GLN A 638 21.84 -25.02 -27.24
N THR A 639 22.30 -23.82 -26.89
CA THR A 639 23.23 -23.62 -25.76
C THR A 639 22.53 -23.14 -24.50
N ARG A 640 21.39 -22.44 -24.64
CA ARG A 640 20.69 -21.74 -23.55
C ARG A 640 21.59 -20.79 -22.75
N GLN A 641 22.65 -20.29 -23.38
CA GLN A 641 23.52 -19.28 -22.79
C GLN A 641 22.84 -17.91 -22.92
N TRP A 642 22.64 -17.22 -21.80
CA TRP A 642 22.08 -15.87 -21.81
C TRP A 642 23.06 -14.85 -22.38
N ASP A 643 22.54 -14.03 -23.31
CA ASP A 643 23.16 -12.79 -23.78
C ASP A 643 22.02 -11.80 -24.08
N ASP A 644 21.91 -10.73 -23.29
CA ASP A 644 20.83 -9.75 -23.40
C ASP A 644 20.89 -8.97 -24.73
N LYS A 645 22.02 -8.98 -25.43
CA LYS A 645 22.29 -8.23 -26.66
C LYS A 645 22.06 -9.03 -27.94
N THR A 646 21.85 -10.34 -27.85
CA THR A 646 21.53 -11.18 -29.02
C THR A 646 20.27 -10.66 -29.71
N THR A 647 20.38 -10.29 -30.98
CA THR A 647 19.25 -9.81 -31.80
C THR A 647 18.38 -10.96 -32.27
N ILE A 648 17.06 -10.77 -32.28
CA ILE A 648 16.10 -11.85 -32.58
C ILE A 648 15.54 -11.75 -34.01
N SER A 649 15.44 -12.89 -34.70
CA SER A 649 14.71 -12.99 -35.96
C SER A 649 13.19 -13.03 -35.74
N ARG A 650 12.41 -13.02 -36.83
CA ARG A 650 10.95 -13.09 -36.75
C ARG A 650 10.45 -14.47 -36.29
N GLU A 651 11.15 -15.55 -36.63
CA GLU A 651 10.84 -16.88 -36.07
C GLU A 651 11.30 -17.05 -34.62
N ASP A 652 12.36 -16.34 -34.18
CA ASP A 652 12.75 -16.28 -32.76
C ASP A 652 11.66 -15.59 -31.92
N MET A 653 11.18 -14.42 -32.38
CA MET A 653 10.08 -13.71 -31.73
C MET A 653 8.81 -14.58 -31.66
N ALA A 654 8.52 -15.34 -32.72
CA ALA A 654 7.39 -16.27 -32.73
C ALA A 654 7.55 -17.38 -31.67
N GLN A 655 8.76 -17.94 -31.52
CA GLN A 655 9.03 -18.97 -30.52
C GLN A 655 8.87 -18.43 -29.08
N ILE A 656 9.40 -17.24 -28.79
CA ILE A 656 9.26 -16.62 -27.47
C ILE A 656 7.78 -16.34 -27.15
N LEU A 657 7.03 -15.81 -28.13
CA LEU A 657 5.61 -15.50 -27.94
C LEU A 657 4.74 -16.73 -27.74
N VAL A 658 4.94 -17.83 -28.48
CA VAL A 658 4.13 -19.04 -28.29
C VAL A 658 4.39 -19.69 -26.92
N GLN A 659 5.62 -19.56 -26.42
CA GLN A 659 6.03 -19.98 -25.07
C GLN A 659 5.40 -19.08 -23.99
N PHE A 660 5.41 -17.75 -24.17
CA PHE A 660 4.77 -16.77 -23.27
C PHE A 660 3.25 -17.02 -23.14
N LEU A 661 2.62 -17.42 -24.24
CA LEU A 661 1.20 -17.78 -24.30
C LEU A 661 0.89 -19.19 -23.76
N ASN A 662 1.89 -19.95 -23.32
CA ASN A 662 1.76 -21.34 -22.89
C ASN A 662 1.20 -22.29 -23.97
N TYR A 663 1.37 -21.97 -25.26
CA TYR A 663 0.95 -22.80 -26.39
C TYR A 663 2.07 -23.65 -27.01
N HIS A 664 3.29 -23.57 -26.47
CA HIS A 664 4.47 -24.29 -26.97
C HIS A 664 4.29 -25.82 -27.14
N GLU A 665 3.63 -26.51 -26.20
CA GLU A 665 3.36 -27.96 -26.32
C GLU A 665 2.46 -28.27 -27.53
N VAL A 666 1.46 -27.42 -27.77
CA VAL A 666 0.57 -27.52 -28.93
C VAL A 666 1.34 -27.18 -30.20
N ALA A 667 2.17 -26.14 -30.18
CA ALA A 667 2.99 -25.70 -31.30
C ALA A 667 4.02 -26.74 -31.77
N ALA A 668 4.40 -27.70 -30.91
CA ALA A 668 5.30 -28.80 -31.24
C ALA A 668 4.63 -29.94 -32.05
N LEU A 669 3.30 -29.91 -32.21
CA LEU A 669 2.56 -30.92 -32.99
C LEU A 669 2.75 -30.71 -34.50
N ASP A 670 3.06 -31.78 -35.24
CA ASP A 670 3.25 -31.79 -36.71
C ASP A 670 1.91 -31.75 -37.47
N ILE A 671 1.06 -30.76 -37.12
CA ILE A 671 -0.30 -30.54 -37.65
C ILE A 671 -0.55 -29.10 -38.12
N PHE A 672 0.42 -28.20 -37.93
CA PHE A 672 0.29 -26.78 -38.18
C PHE A 672 0.96 -26.37 -39.50
N THR A 673 0.23 -25.64 -40.34
CA THR A 673 0.74 -25.01 -41.56
C THR A 673 0.46 -23.51 -41.53
N SER A 674 1.44 -22.69 -41.88
CA SER A 674 1.29 -21.23 -41.90
C SER A 674 0.89 -20.65 -43.26
N ASN A 675 1.00 -21.46 -44.32
CA ASN A 675 0.61 -21.14 -45.70
C ASN A 675 1.34 -19.93 -46.31
N PHE A 676 2.49 -19.54 -45.78
CA PHE A 676 3.37 -18.58 -46.45
C PHE A 676 4.18 -19.26 -47.55
N LYS A 677 4.51 -18.49 -48.59
CA LYS A 677 5.33 -18.94 -49.72
C LYS A 677 6.74 -19.38 -49.30
N ASP A 678 7.20 -18.93 -48.14
CA ASP A 678 8.48 -19.25 -47.51
C ASP A 678 8.36 -20.12 -46.25
N ASP A 679 7.26 -20.86 -46.05
CA ASP A 679 7.09 -21.84 -44.96
C ASP A 679 8.27 -22.82 -44.85
N ALA A 680 8.91 -23.18 -45.96
CA ALA A 680 10.09 -24.05 -46.02
C ALA A 680 11.38 -23.40 -45.48
N SER A 681 11.39 -22.08 -45.25
CA SER A 681 12.52 -21.35 -44.64
C SER A 681 12.38 -21.19 -43.12
N ILE A 682 11.21 -21.52 -42.56
CA ILE A 682 10.94 -21.54 -41.12
C ILE A 682 11.62 -22.77 -40.53
N ALA A 683 12.30 -22.65 -39.39
CA ALA A 683 12.86 -23.82 -38.70
C ALA A 683 11.74 -24.80 -38.29
N LYS A 684 11.96 -26.12 -38.43
CA LYS A 684 10.89 -27.13 -38.26
C LYS A 684 10.23 -27.06 -36.88
N ASP A 685 11.02 -26.83 -35.84
CA ASP A 685 10.59 -26.64 -34.44
C ASP A 685 9.78 -25.35 -34.20
N ARG A 686 9.71 -24.45 -35.17
CA ARG A 686 9.04 -23.13 -35.09
C ARG A 686 7.82 -22.99 -36.00
N GLN A 687 7.53 -23.98 -36.85
CA GLN A 687 6.41 -23.92 -37.81
C GLN A 687 5.05 -23.76 -37.10
N GLY A 688 4.78 -24.52 -36.04
CA GLY A 688 3.57 -24.36 -35.24
C GLY A 688 3.50 -23.02 -34.51
N ALA A 689 4.63 -22.47 -34.05
CA ALA A 689 4.68 -21.15 -33.42
C ALA A 689 4.25 -20.04 -34.39
N VAL A 690 4.78 -20.06 -35.62
CA VAL A 690 4.42 -19.12 -36.68
C VAL A 690 2.96 -19.27 -37.09
N ALA A 691 2.48 -20.51 -37.31
CA ALA A 691 1.10 -20.78 -37.70
C ALA A 691 0.08 -20.32 -36.64
N ILE A 692 0.32 -20.63 -35.36
CA ILE A 692 -0.55 -20.20 -34.25
C ILE A 692 -0.59 -18.67 -34.16
N LEU A 693 0.56 -18.00 -34.13
CA LEU A 693 0.61 -16.54 -33.98
C LEU A 693 0.08 -15.80 -35.22
N HIS A 694 0.16 -16.40 -36.40
CA HIS A 694 -0.50 -15.91 -37.61
C HIS A 694 -2.03 -16.05 -37.51
N GLY A 695 -2.53 -17.23 -37.13
CA GLY A 695 -3.96 -17.48 -36.94
C GLY A 695 -4.59 -16.59 -35.86
N MET A 696 -3.84 -16.31 -34.78
CA MET A 696 -4.20 -15.34 -33.73
C MET A 696 -4.06 -13.88 -34.15
N LYS A 697 -3.56 -13.59 -35.37
CA LYS A 697 -3.31 -12.24 -35.91
C LYS A 697 -2.32 -11.40 -35.10
N ILE A 698 -1.52 -12.02 -34.22
CA ILE A 698 -0.47 -11.36 -33.44
C ILE A 698 0.72 -11.04 -34.36
N MET A 699 1.11 -12.00 -35.19
CA MET A 699 2.14 -11.82 -36.23
C MET A 699 1.53 -11.91 -37.63
N SER A 700 2.17 -11.26 -38.60
CA SER A 700 1.69 -11.18 -39.99
C SER A 700 2.87 -11.15 -40.96
N GLY A 701 2.69 -11.73 -42.14
CA GLY A 701 3.63 -11.61 -43.26
C GLY A 701 3.34 -10.42 -44.17
N ALA A 702 4.19 -10.22 -45.17
CA ALA A 702 3.99 -9.26 -46.26
C ALA A 702 4.12 -9.99 -47.61
N ASP A 703 3.30 -9.63 -48.61
CA ASP A 703 3.29 -10.24 -49.95
C ASP A 703 3.16 -11.78 -50.00
N GLY A 704 2.61 -12.37 -48.93
CA GLY A 704 2.50 -13.82 -48.74
C GLY A 704 3.77 -14.50 -48.22
N MET A 705 4.74 -13.75 -47.70
CA MET A 705 5.99 -14.21 -47.09
C MET A 705 6.01 -13.88 -45.59
N PHE A 706 6.45 -14.82 -44.75
CA PHE A 706 6.68 -14.56 -43.33
C PHE A 706 8.03 -13.90 -43.05
N MET A 707 9.03 -14.12 -43.90
CA MET A 707 10.43 -13.67 -43.74
C MET A 707 11.06 -14.15 -42.42
N PRO A 708 11.11 -15.46 -42.13
CA PRO A 708 11.49 -15.98 -40.82
C PRO A 708 12.86 -15.49 -40.34
N LYS A 709 13.88 -15.55 -41.21
CA LYS A 709 15.27 -15.21 -40.86
C LYS A 709 15.58 -13.70 -40.84
N LYS A 710 14.62 -12.82 -41.18
CA LYS A 710 14.80 -11.38 -41.06
C LYS A 710 14.86 -11.00 -39.57
N LEU A 711 15.83 -10.16 -39.19
CA LEU A 711 15.87 -9.56 -37.85
C LEU A 711 14.64 -8.70 -37.60
N THR A 712 14.02 -8.87 -36.42
CA THR A 712 12.86 -8.10 -36.00
C THR A 712 13.31 -6.70 -35.57
N THR A 713 12.66 -5.64 -36.05
CA THR A 713 12.97 -4.28 -35.59
C THR A 713 12.23 -3.90 -34.31
N ARG A 714 12.71 -2.88 -33.58
CA ARG A 714 12.00 -2.29 -32.43
C ARG A 714 10.55 -1.91 -32.77
N ALA A 715 10.30 -1.37 -33.96
CA ALA A 715 8.95 -1.06 -34.44
C ALA A 715 8.08 -2.31 -34.68
N GLU A 716 8.64 -3.34 -35.33
CA GLU A 716 7.91 -4.60 -35.54
C GLU A 716 7.56 -5.30 -34.22
N ALA A 717 8.45 -5.25 -33.23
CA ALA A 717 8.23 -5.77 -31.89
C ALA A 717 7.14 -4.98 -31.13
N ALA A 718 7.21 -3.64 -31.13
CA ALA A 718 6.20 -2.78 -30.51
C ALA A 718 4.79 -3.09 -31.05
N ALA A 719 4.61 -3.09 -32.36
CA ALA A 719 3.33 -3.40 -32.99
C ALA A 719 2.84 -4.83 -32.70
N THR A 720 3.77 -5.80 -32.57
CA THR A 720 3.44 -7.18 -32.18
C THR A 720 2.96 -7.26 -30.74
N ILE A 721 3.57 -6.53 -29.80
CA ILE A 721 3.10 -6.46 -28.41
C ILE A 721 1.75 -5.74 -28.29
N VAL A 722 1.49 -4.70 -29.08
CA VAL A 722 0.17 -4.06 -29.10
C VAL A 722 -0.93 -5.03 -29.57
N LYS A 723 -0.67 -5.82 -30.62
CA LYS A 723 -1.58 -6.88 -31.08
C LYS A 723 -1.78 -7.99 -30.04
N LEU A 724 -0.72 -8.38 -29.34
CA LEU A 724 -0.77 -9.33 -28.23
C LEU A 724 -1.66 -8.86 -27.08
N LEU A 725 -1.66 -7.56 -26.77
CA LEU A 725 -2.47 -6.98 -25.69
C LEU A 725 -3.94 -6.75 -26.07
N LYS A 726 -4.22 -6.42 -27.34
CA LYS A 726 -5.57 -6.10 -27.85
C LYS A 726 -6.39 -7.32 -28.33
N ARG A 727 -5.93 -8.54 -28.04
CA ARG A 727 -6.52 -9.81 -28.51
C ARG A 727 -7.74 -10.28 -27.71
#